data_AF-A0A4R4TWL5-F1
#
_entry.id   AF-A0A4R4TWL5-F1
#
_cell.length_a   1.000
_cell.length_b   1.000
_cell.length_c   1.000
_cell.angle_alpha   90.00
_cell.angle_beta   90.00
_cell.angle_gamma   90.00
#
_symmetry.space_group_name_H-M   'P 1'
#
loop_
_entity.id
_entity.type
_entity.pdbx_description
1 polymer ?
#
loop_
_entity_poly.entity_id
_entity_poly.type
_entity_poly.pdbx_seq_one_letter_code
_entity_poly.pdbx_strand_id
1 'polypeptide(L)'
;TTPTHLTDQLPDTVTIAAHNTPTSTVISGDTQPVNEVVEFWRIWGVRTNVLRVSRAFHSHHIDAIAAEFGKAARKLEYRPPRIPVVSNVTGELGEPELMTSPEYWVDQARQPVRFYEGVRTLRREGTGIFLEVGPDTVLAPLAHGCLEGEDDTGTRPAFAATLRGDRDELPALLAAVGQVHVGGGTVDWPAVLDAIGAPRPDSPVPLPTYAFQGRHYWLHPGDQQDTGEDGGGEDAGFWDAVESGDLPSVAAALDLDDAQRQAMRDVLSPLSVWRRRRRCQYRIRWTPLPEAPSQGLSGTWLVPVPAALADAPPVTEVLGMLDGAGATARVVPVEAGDTETLSRLLRGMSLDTAVSGVLSLLALDREIQPGTSAVPAGLALTVALVGALEEAGLDAPLWIATRGAVRADGSDPVPDPLQALLWGYGQVAAEERTSGPVGLIDLPEHLDGAAQARLGSVLAGGAADQAAVRGPVAYVSRLARTSPGGQPPEGSPVPPGPVVFTGAVTALAAHTARWLAGGGTERMVFAGLAAAQDPGTRDLLTELKALGVHAEIAEPGAEVRGGPVAAVVHVADLDAGRAGFADIAALDREIAAVQDAAAALTAFADTAEPPMFLFVTSAAAALGGAGLGDQAPAHAYLDAFAARLREGGHTVASIAVGPTGEPEPSAAPETADPALREWGMRALPTGQAVAALRQAAGAGSPLLVADIDWERALSRRDGAPPRRLFHEIPEVRRIAGPDGDGGAAAGRAAELRRRLAGVPEAERERLLLDLVHRRAATVLGFGSADEVKPDDSLLDLGLSSFTALELSTRLAEATGLQISPVAVFENATPSAMARFLNGEFAAQDGPATEAGDAPDSAPPDLPAPDSPTAHASPTNEVS
;
A
#
# COMPACT_ATOMS: atom_id res chain seq x y z
N THR A 1 -17.48 28.27 13.96
CA THR A 1 -18.31 29.27 14.67
C THR A 1 -19.76 28.99 14.36
N THR A 2 -20.63 28.90 15.35
CA THR A 2 -22.08 28.78 15.11
C THR A 2 -22.62 30.07 14.46
N PRO A 3 -23.65 29.99 13.60
CA PRO A 3 -24.20 31.15 12.88
C PRO A 3 -24.64 32.30 13.80
N THR A 4 -24.97 32.00 15.06
CA THR A 4 -25.39 32.95 16.09
C THR A 4 -24.31 33.94 16.53
N HIS A 5 -23.02 33.67 16.33
CA HIS A 5 -21.94 34.59 16.70
C HIS A 5 -21.63 35.66 15.64
N LEU A 6 -22.15 35.50 14.42
CA LEU A 6 -21.89 36.41 13.30
C LEU A 6 -22.76 37.68 13.35
N THR A 7 -23.99 37.58 13.86
CA THR A 7 -25.02 38.63 13.73
C THR A 7 -24.62 39.96 14.40
N ASP A 8 -23.91 39.90 15.53
CA ASP A 8 -23.52 41.10 16.31
C ASP A 8 -22.28 41.82 15.74
N GLN A 9 -21.65 41.26 14.70
CA GLN A 9 -20.40 41.78 14.12
C GLN A 9 -20.54 42.24 12.66
N LEU A 10 -21.76 42.18 12.09
CA LEU A 10 -22.01 42.60 10.72
C LEU A 10 -22.31 44.11 10.64
N PRO A 11 -21.74 44.84 9.66
CA PRO A 11 -22.16 46.21 9.35
C PRO A 11 -23.65 46.26 8.96
N ASP A 12 -24.31 47.41 9.20
CA ASP A 12 -25.74 47.62 8.88
C ASP A 12 -26.12 47.34 7.40
N THR A 13 -25.15 47.43 6.50
CA THR A 13 -25.32 47.19 5.05
C THR A 13 -25.10 45.73 4.64
N VAL A 14 -24.78 44.84 5.58
CA VAL A 14 -24.57 43.40 5.36
C VAL A 14 -25.55 42.60 6.21
N THR A 15 -26.29 41.70 5.57
CA THR A 15 -27.26 40.82 6.24
C THR A 15 -26.93 39.36 5.99
N ILE A 16 -27.36 38.49 6.90
CA ILE A 16 -27.34 37.06 6.65
C ILE A 16 -28.39 36.75 5.59
N ALA A 17 -27.98 36.10 4.50
CA ALA A 17 -28.84 35.69 3.41
C ALA A 17 -29.39 34.26 3.59
N ALA A 18 -28.60 33.36 4.20
CA ALA A 18 -29.02 31.98 4.43
C ALA A 18 -28.27 31.30 5.57
N HIS A 19 -28.98 30.48 6.33
CA HIS A 19 -28.46 29.48 7.26
C HIS A 19 -28.55 28.11 6.59
N ASN A 20 -27.44 27.63 6.01
CA ASN A 20 -27.44 26.40 5.20
C ASN A 20 -27.13 25.16 6.04
N THR A 21 -26.13 25.22 6.92
CA THR A 21 -25.77 24.12 7.84
C THR A 21 -25.25 24.72 9.17
N PRO A 22 -24.96 23.93 10.22
CA PRO A 22 -24.34 24.45 11.44
C PRO A 22 -23.01 25.19 11.21
N THR A 23 -22.35 24.91 10.09
CA THR A 23 -21.03 25.42 9.72
C THR A 23 -21.01 26.22 8.42
N SER A 24 -22.16 26.41 7.75
CA SER A 24 -22.28 27.11 6.46
C SER A 24 -23.37 28.19 6.52
N THR A 25 -22.96 29.44 6.32
CA THR A 25 -23.82 30.64 6.34
C THR A 25 -23.47 31.53 5.16
N VAL A 26 -24.49 32.14 4.55
CA VAL A 26 -24.32 33.08 3.43
C VAL A 26 -24.63 34.48 3.94
N ILE A 27 -23.79 35.45 3.58
CA ILE A 27 -24.04 36.89 3.80
C ILE A 27 -24.23 37.60 2.47
N SER A 28 -24.99 38.70 2.47
CA SER A 28 -25.25 39.51 1.28
C SER A 28 -25.47 40.97 1.66
N GLY A 29 -25.23 41.89 0.72
CA GLY A 29 -25.33 43.33 0.97
C GLY A 29 -24.46 44.12 0.01
N ASP A 30 -24.04 45.30 0.45
CA ASP A 30 -23.15 46.17 -0.33
C ASP A 30 -21.81 45.47 -0.59
N THR A 31 -21.31 45.55 -1.82
CA THR A 31 -20.13 44.79 -2.27
C THR A 31 -18.89 45.05 -1.41
N GLN A 32 -18.59 46.30 -1.09
CA GLN A 32 -17.41 46.63 -0.30
C GLN A 32 -17.50 46.12 1.15
N PRO A 33 -18.56 46.42 1.93
CA PRO A 33 -18.76 45.86 3.26
C PRO A 33 -18.75 44.33 3.31
N VAL A 34 -19.36 43.65 2.33
CA VAL A 34 -19.30 42.17 2.23
C VAL A 34 -17.86 41.69 2.06
N ASN A 35 -17.08 42.33 1.18
CA ASN A 35 -15.67 41.98 0.98
C ASN A 35 -14.83 42.20 2.23
N GLU A 36 -15.08 43.27 3.00
CA GLU A 36 -14.39 43.53 4.26
C GLU A 36 -14.67 42.44 5.30
N VAL A 37 -15.93 42.00 5.43
CA VAL A 37 -16.30 40.87 6.30
C VAL A 37 -15.66 39.57 5.82
N VAL A 38 -15.64 39.31 4.50
CA VAL A 38 -15.00 38.13 3.91
C VAL A 38 -13.50 38.09 4.18
N GLU A 39 -12.80 39.22 4.00
CA GLU A 39 -11.37 39.33 4.28
C GLU A 39 -11.07 39.17 5.77
N PHE A 40 -11.88 39.76 6.65
CA PHE A 40 -11.78 39.54 8.09
C PHE A 40 -11.83 38.05 8.41
N TRP A 41 -12.84 37.31 7.93
CA TRP A 41 -12.96 35.88 8.21
C TRP A 41 -11.88 35.02 7.52
N ARG A 42 -11.34 35.44 6.37
CA ARG A 42 -10.17 34.79 5.74
C ARG A 42 -8.93 34.89 6.60
N ILE A 43 -8.69 36.05 7.23
CA ILE A 43 -7.56 36.24 8.16
C ILE A 43 -7.67 35.26 9.35
N TRP A 44 -8.90 34.94 9.78
CA TRP A 44 -9.18 33.96 10.83
C TRP A 44 -9.27 32.50 10.32
N GLY A 45 -8.80 32.21 9.10
CA GLY A 45 -8.73 30.85 8.55
C GLY A 45 -10.07 30.24 8.13
N VAL A 46 -11.16 31.02 8.11
CA VAL A 46 -12.48 30.53 7.68
C VAL A 46 -12.54 30.50 6.14
N ARG A 47 -12.95 29.36 5.58
CA ARG A 47 -13.17 29.21 4.13
C ARG A 47 -14.33 30.10 3.68
N THR A 48 -14.08 30.94 2.68
CA THR A 48 -15.10 31.82 2.09
C THR A 48 -15.15 31.61 0.58
N ASN A 49 -16.36 31.61 0.02
CA ASN A 49 -16.59 31.52 -1.43
C ASN A 49 -17.56 32.62 -1.86
N VAL A 50 -17.22 33.34 -2.93
CA VAL A 50 -18.07 34.40 -3.48
C VAL A 50 -19.07 33.78 -4.44
N LEU A 51 -20.35 33.91 -4.13
CA LEU A 51 -21.42 33.40 -5.00
C LEU A 51 -21.56 34.30 -6.23
N ARG A 52 -21.54 33.69 -7.43
CA ARG A 52 -21.75 34.39 -8.70
C ARG A 52 -23.23 34.67 -8.94
N VAL A 53 -23.74 35.67 -8.25
CA VAL A 53 -25.12 36.15 -8.40
C VAL A 53 -25.14 37.56 -8.97
N SER A 54 -26.16 37.87 -9.77
CA SER A 54 -26.29 39.20 -10.38
C SER A 54 -26.77 40.28 -9.41
N ARG A 55 -27.29 39.88 -8.24
CA ARG A 55 -27.83 40.77 -7.19
C ARG A 55 -27.68 40.14 -5.80
N ALA A 56 -27.60 41.00 -4.78
CA ALA A 56 -27.62 40.61 -3.37
C ALA A 56 -29.05 40.37 -2.87
N PHE A 57 -29.62 39.21 -3.21
CA PHE A 57 -30.91 38.76 -2.67
C PHE A 57 -30.82 38.48 -1.16
N HIS A 58 -31.95 38.52 -0.45
CA HIS A 58 -32.00 38.38 1.03
C HIS A 58 -31.20 39.48 1.76
N SER A 59 -31.24 40.70 1.21
CA SER A 59 -30.62 41.90 1.77
C SER A 59 -31.51 43.14 1.63
N HIS A 60 -31.06 44.24 2.24
CA HIS A 60 -31.71 45.55 2.12
C HIS A 60 -31.88 46.04 0.67
N HIS A 61 -31.12 45.51 -0.31
CA HIS A 61 -31.32 45.85 -1.72
C HIS A 61 -32.69 45.43 -2.27
N ILE A 62 -33.39 44.49 -1.62
CA ILE A 62 -34.73 44.06 -2.00
C ILE A 62 -35.77 45.16 -1.72
N ASP A 63 -35.50 46.06 -0.78
CA ASP A 63 -36.45 47.13 -0.40
C ASP A 63 -36.79 48.05 -1.57
N ALA A 64 -35.83 48.24 -2.49
CA ALA A 64 -36.02 49.04 -3.70
C ALA A 64 -37.08 48.45 -4.66
N ILE A 65 -37.31 47.14 -4.61
CA ILE A 65 -38.28 46.43 -5.48
C ILE A 65 -39.46 45.84 -4.71
N ALA A 66 -39.44 45.84 -3.38
CA ALA A 66 -40.42 45.17 -2.53
C ALA A 66 -41.87 45.62 -2.84
N ALA A 67 -42.09 46.92 -3.07
CA ALA A 67 -43.41 47.45 -3.39
C ALA A 67 -43.95 46.95 -4.74
N GLU A 68 -43.11 46.94 -5.79
CA GLU A 68 -43.48 46.45 -7.12
C GLU A 68 -43.62 44.92 -7.15
N PHE A 69 -42.74 44.21 -6.45
CA PHE A 69 -42.83 42.77 -6.28
C PHE A 69 -44.11 42.37 -5.55
N GLY A 70 -44.48 43.08 -4.47
CA GLY A 70 -45.73 42.86 -3.77
C GLY A 70 -46.97 43.14 -4.61
N LYS A 71 -46.93 44.13 -5.53
CA LYS A 71 -48.00 44.35 -6.52
C LYS A 71 -48.12 43.18 -7.49
N ALA A 72 -47.00 42.55 -7.88
CA ALA A 72 -47.02 41.36 -8.73
C ALA A 72 -47.56 40.13 -7.98
N ALA A 73 -47.07 39.89 -6.75
CA ALA A 73 -47.53 38.80 -5.89
C ALA A 73 -49.05 38.84 -5.67
N ARG A 74 -49.62 40.01 -5.35
CA ARG A 74 -51.07 40.20 -5.16
C ARG A 74 -51.94 39.92 -6.39
N LYS A 75 -51.38 39.77 -7.59
CA LYS A 75 -52.12 39.37 -8.80
C LYS A 75 -52.28 37.86 -8.93
N LEU A 76 -51.53 37.08 -8.16
CA LEU A 76 -51.57 35.63 -8.19
C LEU A 76 -52.72 35.11 -7.33
N GLU A 77 -53.34 34.02 -7.78
CA GLU A 77 -54.29 33.27 -6.96
C GLU A 77 -53.53 32.26 -6.10
N TYR A 78 -53.61 32.43 -4.78
CA TYR A 78 -52.99 31.52 -3.83
C TYR A 78 -53.99 30.48 -3.34
N ARG A 79 -53.51 29.26 -3.13
CA ARG A 79 -54.29 28.15 -2.55
C ARG A 79 -53.48 27.49 -1.44
N PRO A 80 -54.14 26.99 -0.37
CA PRO A 80 -53.48 26.21 0.66
C PRO A 80 -52.63 25.08 0.06
N PRO A 81 -51.40 24.88 0.55
CA PRO A 81 -50.52 23.85 0.02
C PRO A 81 -51.12 22.46 0.30
N ARG A 82 -51.16 21.61 -0.73
CA ARG A 82 -51.63 20.22 -0.61
C ARG A 82 -50.57 19.29 -0.01
N ILE A 83 -49.29 19.67 -0.17
CA ILE A 83 -48.13 19.01 0.42
C ILE A 83 -47.60 19.99 1.46
N PRO A 84 -47.41 19.58 2.74
CA PRO A 84 -46.85 20.47 3.75
C PRO A 84 -45.55 21.11 3.28
N VAL A 85 -45.45 22.44 3.43
CA VAL A 85 -44.27 23.21 3.03
C VAL A 85 -43.62 23.74 4.29
N VAL A 86 -42.32 23.53 4.45
CA VAL A 86 -41.54 24.23 5.49
C VAL A 86 -41.16 25.60 4.97
N SER A 87 -41.47 26.63 5.73
CA SER A 87 -41.24 28.02 5.36
C SER A 87 -39.76 28.36 5.47
N ASN A 88 -39.16 28.86 4.39
CA ASN A 88 -37.78 29.32 4.39
C ASN A 88 -37.55 30.58 5.25
N VAL A 89 -38.60 31.25 5.70
CA VAL A 89 -38.51 32.45 6.55
C VAL A 89 -38.55 32.10 8.04
N THR A 90 -39.43 31.15 8.41
CA THR A 90 -39.64 30.76 9.81
C THR A 90 -38.84 29.53 10.21
N GLY A 91 -38.45 28.68 9.24
CA GLY A 91 -37.83 27.38 9.49
C GLY A 91 -38.81 26.32 9.99
N GLU A 92 -40.09 26.65 10.15
CA GLU A 92 -41.15 25.77 10.67
C GLU A 92 -42.16 25.42 9.56
N LEU A 93 -43.04 24.45 9.82
CA LEU A 93 -44.16 24.14 8.92
C LEU A 93 -44.99 25.40 8.64
N GLY A 94 -45.22 25.68 7.36
CA GLY A 94 -45.95 26.84 6.89
C GLY A 94 -47.45 26.66 7.06
N GLU A 95 -48.04 27.45 7.95
CA GLU A 95 -49.49 27.51 8.11
C GLU A 95 -50.17 27.96 6.79
N PRO A 96 -51.35 27.40 6.43
CA PRO A 96 -52.04 27.75 5.19
C PRO A 96 -52.26 29.25 4.99
N GLU A 97 -52.57 29.98 6.06
CA GLU A 97 -52.77 31.43 6.04
C GLU A 97 -51.48 32.18 5.70
N LEU A 98 -50.33 31.70 6.18
CA LEU A 98 -49.02 32.28 5.88
C LEU A 98 -48.63 32.00 4.43
N MET A 99 -48.78 30.76 3.96
CA MET A 99 -48.39 30.33 2.62
C MET A 99 -49.26 30.95 1.51
N THR A 100 -50.49 31.36 1.85
CA THR A 100 -51.42 32.03 0.93
C THR A 100 -51.34 33.56 0.99
N SER A 101 -50.44 34.11 1.80
CA SER A 101 -50.21 35.55 1.91
C SER A 101 -49.28 36.04 0.79
N PRO A 102 -49.68 37.04 -0.02
CA PRO A 102 -48.79 37.71 -0.96
C PRO A 102 -47.58 38.35 -0.27
N GLU A 103 -47.78 38.88 0.94
CA GLU A 103 -46.74 39.54 1.74
C GLU A 103 -45.64 38.56 2.17
N TYR A 104 -45.97 37.29 2.39
CA TYR A 104 -44.98 36.24 2.69
C TYR A 104 -43.90 36.13 1.63
N TRP A 105 -44.26 36.25 0.34
CA TRP A 105 -43.29 36.14 -0.76
C TRP A 105 -42.37 37.36 -0.85
N VAL A 106 -42.86 38.54 -0.47
CA VAL A 106 -42.03 39.75 -0.35
C VAL A 106 -41.04 39.58 0.81
N ASP A 107 -41.52 39.08 1.94
CA ASP A 107 -40.69 38.78 3.10
C ASP A 107 -39.65 37.70 2.79
N GLN A 108 -40.03 36.63 2.07
CA GLN A 108 -39.13 35.55 1.67
C GLN A 108 -37.99 36.02 0.77
N ALA A 109 -38.25 36.99 -0.11
CA ALA A 109 -37.21 37.59 -0.95
C ALA A 109 -36.22 38.46 -0.15
N ARG A 110 -36.68 39.04 0.97
CA ARG A 110 -35.91 39.99 1.80
C ARG A 110 -35.20 39.34 2.98
N GLN A 111 -35.83 38.38 3.65
CA GLN A 111 -35.38 37.76 4.89
C GLN A 111 -34.44 36.57 4.63
N PRO A 112 -33.63 36.16 5.63
CA PRO A 112 -32.70 35.03 5.47
C PRO A 112 -33.42 33.71 5.21
N VAL A 113 -32.83 32.86 4.37
CA VAL A 113 -33.28 31.48 4.14
C VAL A 113 -32.84 30.58 5.30
N ARG A 114 -33.81 30.05 6.06
CA ARG A 114 -33.63 29.13 7.19
C ARG A 114 -33.62 27.66 6.75
N PHE A 115 -32.70 27.30 5.88
CA PHE A 115 -32.61 25.93 5.34
C PHE A 115 -32.23 24.92 6.42
N TYR A 116 -31.24 25.25 7.26
CA TYR A 116 -30.79 24.41 8.37
C TYR A 116 -31.92 24.08 9.34
N GLU A 117 -32.64 25.10 9.82
CA GLU A 117 -33.79 24.92 10.70
C GLU A 117 -34.91 24.15 9.99
N GLY A 118 -35.12 24.42 8.70
CA GLY A 118 -36.16 23.75 7.92
C GLY A 118 -35.94 22.24 7.77
N VAL A 119 -34.71 21.79 7.51
CA VAL A 119 -34.37 20.36 7.44
C VAL A 119 -34.56 19.68 8.80
N ARG A 120 -34.24 20.37 9.90
CA ARG A 120 -34.46 19.86 11.26
C ARG A 120 -35.94 19.78 11.61
N THR A 121 -36.76 20.71 11.14
CA THR A 121 -38.22 20.63 11.25
C THR A 121 -38.74 19.42 10.50
N LEU A 122 -38.34 19.21 9.25
CA LEU A 122 -38.72 17.99 8.50
C LEU A 122 -38.35 16.72 9.27
N ARG A 123 -37.17 16.68 9.90
CA ARG A 123 -36.74 15.55 10.71
C ARG A 123 -37.63 15.34 11.95
N ARG A 124 -37.95 16.40 12.68
CA ARG A 124 -38.88 16.37 13.83
C ARG A 124 -40.27 15.88 13.46
N GLU A 125 -40.74 16.23 12.25
CA GLU A 125 -42.00 15.77 11.67
C GLU A 125 -41.95 14.32 11.15
N GLY A 126 -40.84 13.60 11.38
CA GLY A 126 -40.70 12.18 11.05
C GLY A 126 -40.19 11.89 9.65
N THR A 127 -39.65 12.88 8.93
CA THR A 127 -39.07 12.66 7.60
C THR A 127 -37.82 11.79 7.69
N GLY A 128 -37.87 10.63 7.04
CA GLY A 128 -36.76 9.68 6.93
C GLY A 128 -36.02 9.71 5.59
N ILE A 129 -36.62 10.29 4.56
CA ILE A 129 -36.07 10.29 3.19
C ILE A 129 -36.16 11.70 2.64
N PHE A 130 -35.01 12.23 2.21
CA PHE A 130 -34.86 13.54 1.60
C PHE A 130 -34.52 13.37 0.12
N LEU A 131 -35.36 13.90 -0.76
CA LEU A 131 -35.19 13.82 -2.20
C LEU A 131 -35.00 15.21 -2.80
N GLU A 132 -33.85 15.44 -3.42
CA GLU A 132 -33.56 16.65 -4.19
C GLU A 132 -34.07 16.50 -5.63
N VAL A 133 -34.91 17.46 -6.04
CA VAL A 133 -35.44 17.55 -7.40
C VAL A 133 -34.90 18.80 -8.07
N GLY A 134 -33.95 18.61 -8.98
CA GLY A 134 -33.28 19.70 -9.67
C GLY A 134 -32.07 19.20 -10.46
N PRO A 135 -31.55 20.00 -11.41
CA PRO A 135 -30.43 19.63 -12.28
C PRO A 135 -29.08 19.56 -11.52
N ASP A 136 -29.00 20.22 -10.37
CA ASP A 136 -27.83 20.26 -9.49
C ASP A 136 -28.03 19.34 -8.28
N THR A 137 -26.93 18.92 -7.64
CA THR A 137 -26.93 18.01 -6.47
C THR A 137 -26.46 18.72 -5.19
N VAL A 138 -26.95 19.94 -4.96
CA VAL A 138 -26.40 20.83 -3.93
C VAL A 138 -27.14 20.66 -2.60
N LEU A 139 -28.46 20.42 -2.64
CA LEU A 139 -29.30 20.41 -1.45
C LEU A 139 -29.21 19.11 -0.67
N ALA A 140 -29.06 17.95 -1.33
CA ALA A 140 -28.97 16.66 -0.64
C ALA A 140 -27.73 16.58 0.29
N PRO A 141 -26.51 16.99 -0.13
CA PRO A 141 -25.36 17.07 0.77
C PRO A 141 -25.53 18.11 1.89
N LEU A 142 -26.14 19.27 1.60
CA LEU A 142 -26.40 20.28 2.63
C LEU A 142 -27.39 19.78 3.68
N ALA A 143 -28.46 19.10 3.26
CA ALA A 143 -29.44 18.49 4.16
C ALA A 143 -28.81 17.40 5.03
N HIS A 144 -27.86 16.63 4.49
CA HIS A 144 -27.06 15.69 5.29
C HIS A 144 -26.30 16.41 6.41
N GLY A 145 -25.55 17.46 6.06
CA GLY A 145 -24.82 18.28 7.03
C GLY A 145 -25.69 19.02 8.06
N CYS A 146 -26.99 19.18 7.81
CA CYS A 146 -27.93 19.73 8.79
C CYS A 146 -28.28 18.75 9.92
N LEU A 147 -28.14 17.45 9.67
CA LEU A 147 -28.52 16.36 10.58
C LEU A 147 -27.31 15.62 11.16
N GLU A 148 -26.08 15.99 10.80
CA GLU A 148 -24.85 15.46 11.40
C GLU A 148 -24.83 15.74 12.93
N GLY A 149 -24.63 14.67 13.72
CA GLY A 149 -24.56 14.73 15.19
C GLY A 149 -25.87 14.45 15.94
N GLU A 150 -26.97 14.13 15.26
CA GLU A 150 -28.21 13.66 15.90
C GLU A 150 -28.36 12.13 15.84
N ASP A 151 -28.14 11.45 16.96
CA ASP A 151 -28.25 9.97 17.07
C ASP A 151 -29.60 9.46 17.64
N ASP A 152 -30.60 10.31 17.84
CA ASP A 152 -31.67 10.00 18.82
C ASP A 152 -32.97 9.41 18.26
N THR A 153 -33.01 8.96 16.99
CA THR A 153 -34.26 8.49 16.33
C THR A 153 -34.19 7.07 15.75
N GLY A 154 -33.10 6.33 15.96
CA GLY A 154 -32.97 4.90 15.65
C GLY A 154 -32.97 4.50 14.16
N THR A 155 -33.37 5.38 13.24
CA THR A 155 -33.36 5.14 11.78
C THR A 155 -32.55 6.23 11.09
N ARG A 156 -31.44 5.88 10.42
CA ARG A 156 -30.62 6.87 9.69
C ARG A 156 -31.41 7.46 8.50
N PRO A 157 -31.45 8.81 8.34
CA PRO A 157 -32.11 9.42 7.20
C PRO A 157 -31.38 9.10 5.89
N ALA A 158 -32.13 8.91 4.81
CA ALA A 158 -31.61 8.73 3.45
C ALA A 158 -31.70 10.03 2.65
N PHE A 159 -30.71 10.28 1.79
CA PHE A 159 -30.64 11.45 0.91
C PHE A 159 -30.41 10.99 -0.52
N ALA A 160 -31.21 11.50 -1.46
CA ALA A 160 -31.12 11.17 -2.88
C ALA A 160 -31.30 12.41 -3.73
N ALA A 161 -30.63 12.48 -4.89
CA ALA A 161 -30.78 13.54 -5.87
C ALA A 161 -31.19 12.95 -7.21
N THR A 162 -32.21 13.53 -7.84
CA THR A 162 -32.87 12.97 -9.04
C THR A 162 -32.10 13.21 -10.33
N LEU A 163 -31.25 14.24 -10.40
CA LEU A 163 -30.37 14.51 -11.53
C LEU A 163 -28.98 14.86 -11.04
N ARG A 164 -27.97 14.67 -11.90
CA ARG A 164 -26.60 15.12 -11.67
C ARG A 164 -26.01 15.61 -12.98
N GLY A 165 -25.35 16.77 -12.98
CA GLY A 165 -24.77 17.33 -14.20
C GLY A 165 -23.65 16.50 -14.84
N ASP A 166 -23.08 15.54 -14.11
CA ASP A 166 -22.02 14.63 -14.54
C ASP A 166 -22.55 13.29 -15.12
N ARG A 167 -23.87 13.10 -15.22
CA ARG A 167 -24.48 11.82 -15.62
C ARG A 167 -25.72 11.99 -16.48
N ASP A 168 -26.05 10.95 -17.24
CA ASP A 168 -27.30 10.88 -17.97
C ASP A 168 -28.52 10.89 -17.03
N GLU A 169 -29.60 11.58 -17.45
CA GLU A 169 -30.79 11.85 -16.63
C GLU A 169 -31.48 10.57 -16.15
N LEU A 170 -31.65 9.59 -17.02
CA LEU A 170 -32.38 8.37 -16.72
C LEU A 170 -31.64 7.47 -15.69
N PRO A 171 -30.34 7.17 -15.86
CA PRO A 171 -29.56 6.50 -14.81
C PRO A 171 -29.55 7.24 -13.47
N ALA A 172 -29.44 8.58 -13.48
CA ALA A 172 -29.46 9.38 -12.26
C ALA A 172 -30.80 9.26 -11.52
N LEU A 173 -31.92 9.36 -12.26
CA LEU A 173 -33.26 9.21 -11.71
C LEU A 173 -33.50 7.81 -11.14
N LEU A 174 -33.11 6.75 -11.87
CA LEU A 174 -33.26 5.37 -11.41
C LEU A 174 -32.40 5.08 -10.17
N ALA A 175 -31.20 5.63 -10.09
CA ALA A 175 -30.36 5.54 -8.90
C ALA A 175 -31.01 6.23 -7.70
N ALA A 176 -31.62 7.40 -7.89
CA ALA A 176 -32.35 8.11 -6.84
C ALA A 176 -33.56 7.32 -6.34
N VAL A 177 -34.34 6.72 -7.24
CA VAL A 177 -35.47 5.82 -6.91
C VAL A 177 -34.98 4.59 -6.14
N GLY A 178 -33.84 4.02 -6.53
CA GLY A 178 -33.19 2.93 -5.80
C GLY A 178 -32.76 3.32 -4.39
N GLN A 179 -32.18 4.51 -4.21
CA GLN A 179 -31.81 5.03 -2.89
C GLN A 179 -33.05 5.27 -2.00
N VAL A 180 -34.15 5.78 -2.56
CA VAL A 180 -35.43 5.90 -1.85
C VAL A 180 -35.93 4.53 -1.40
N HIS A 181 -35.87 3.51 -2.27
CA HIS A 181 -36.28 2.15 -1.93
C HIS A 181 -35.45 1.54 -0.79
N VAL A 182 -34.12 1.64 -0.88
CA VAL A 182 -33.20 1.14 0.15
C VAL A 182 -33.35 1.91 1.47
N GLY A 183 -33.68 3.20 1.39
CA GLY A 183 -34.01 4.04 2.55
C GLY A 183 -35.36 3.72 3.21
N GLY A 184 -36.04 2.65 2.79
CA GLY A 184 -37.33 2.22 3.34
C GLY A 184 -38.56 2.83 2.65
N GLY A 185 -38.35 3.58 1.55
CA GLY A 185 -39.41 4.15 0.74
C GLY A 185 -40.12 3.10 -0.10
N THR A 186 -41.43 3.29 -0.28
CA THR A 186 -42.25 2.43 -1.13
C THR A 186 -42.17 2.89 -2.58
N VAL A 187 -41.74 2.00 -3.48
CA VAL A 187 -41.60 2.27 -4.92
C VAL A 187 -42.51 1.31 -5.69
N ASP A 188 -43.33 1.86 -6.58
CA ASP A 188 -44.11 1.08 -7.57
C ASP A 188 -43.19 0.69 -8.74
N TRP A 189 -42.40 -0.37 -8.52
CA TRP A 189 -41.47 -0.89 -9.52
C TRP A 189 -42.14 -1.25 -10.85
N PRO A 190 -43.33 -1.87 -10.90
CA PRO A 190 -44.07 -2.05 -12.14
C PRO A 190 -44.26 -0.75 -12.93
N ALA A 191 -44.75 0.32 -12.29
CA ALA A 191 -44.96 1.60 -12.96
C ALA A 191 -43.63 2.23 -13.45
N VAL A 192 -42.55 2.09 -12.68
CA VAL A 192 -41.21 2.59 -13.06
C VAL A 192 -40.66 1.83 -14.27
N LEU A 193 -40.70 0.50 -14.25
CA LEU A 193 -40.19 -0.35 -15.33
C LEU A 193 -40.98 -0.15 -16.63
N ASP A 194 -42.29 0.09 -16.53
CA ASP A 194 -43.16 0.45 -17.65
C ASP A 194 -42.78 1.78 -18.29
N ALA A 195 -42.54 2.79 -17.46
CA ALA A 195 -42.19 4.12 -17.93
C ALA A 195 -40.86 4.15 -18.70
N ILE A 196 -39.91 3.26 -18.36
CA ILE A 196 -38.59 3.18 -19.01
C ILE A 196 -38.52 2.16 -20.16
N GLY A 197 -39.64 1.48 -20.48
CA GLY A 197 -39.70 0.50 -21.56
C GLY A 197 -38.83 -0.75 -21.34
N ALA A 198 -38.52 -1.08 -20.07
CA ALA A 198 -37.72 -2.26 -19.76
C ALA A 198 -38.53 -3.54 -20.04
N PRO A 199 -37.90 -4.59 -20.62
CA PRO A 199 -38.59 -5.86 -20.83
C PRO A 199 -39.02 -6.43 -19.48
N ARG A 200 -40.34 -6.58 -19.30
CA ARG A 200 -40.90 -7.21 -18.11
C ARG A 200 -40.57 -8.70 -18.13
N PRO A 201 -39.93 -9.27 -17.11
CA PRO A 201 -40.17 -10.69 -16.81
C PRO A 201 -41.65 -10.83 -16.42
N ASP A 202 -42.31 -11.92 -16.84
CA ASP A 202 -43.74 -12.18 -16.54
C ASP A 202 -44.06 -12.27 -15.03
N SER A 203 -43.03 -12.28 -14.18
CA SER A 203 -43.10 -12.21 -12.72
C SER A 203 -41.87 -11.45 -12.17
N PRO A 204 -42.00 -10.67 -11.07
CA PRO A 204 -40.84 -10.24 -10.30
C PRO A 204 -40.01 -11.47 -9.97
N VAL A 205 -38.70 -11.44 -10.22
CA VAL A 205 -37.81 -12.52 -9.78
C VAL A 205 -37.63 -12.33 -8.27
N PRO A 206 -38.18 -13.21 -7.41
CA PRO A 206 -37.95 -13.11 -5.99
C PRO A 206 -36.46 -13.30 -5.75
N LEU A 207 -35.83 -12.33 -5.09
CA LEU A 207 -34.52 -12.55 -4.49
C LEU A 207 -34.70 -13.70 -3.48
N PRO A 208 -33.82 -14.71 -3.45
CA PRO A 208 -33.94 -15.82 -2.54
C PRO A 208 -34.10 -15.33 -1.09
N THR A 209 -35.18 -15.70 -0.40
CA THR A 209 -35.48 -15.30 0.99
C THR A 209 -34.66 -16.05 2.04
N TYR A 210 -33.62 -16.75 1.61
CA TYR A 210 -32.76 -17.56 2.48
C TYR A 210 -31.58 -16.70 2.93
N ALA A 211 -31.39 -16.56 4.24
CA ALA A 211 -30.23 -15.90 4.79
C ALA A 211 -28.96 -16.60 4.27
N PHE A 212 -28.23 -15.89 3.42
CA PHE A 212 -26.82 -16.07 3.08
C PHE A 212 -26.22 -17.45 3.41
N GLN A 213 -26.19 -18.37 2.44
CA GLN A 213 -24.93 -19.09 2.26
C GLN A 213 -23.95 -18.06 1.73
N GLY A 214 -23.10 -17.54 2.61
CA GLY A 214 -22.19 -16.44 2.31
C GLY A 214 -21.23 -16.78 1.18
N ARG A 215 -21.61 -16.45 -0.07
CA ARG A 215 -20.64 -16.06 -1.10
C ARG A 215 -20.68 -14.55 -1.19
N HIS A 216 -19.58 -13.95 -0.79
CA HIS A 216 -19.32 -12.53 -0.96
C HIS A 216 -19.32 -12.19 -2.45
N TYR A 217 -20.43 -11.66 -2.95
CA TYR A 217 -20.42 -10.84 -4.14
C TYR A 217 -20.32 -9.39 -3.67
N TRP A 218 -19.12 -8.98 -3.24
CA TRP A 218 -18.86 -7.55 -3.21
C TRP A 218 -19.05 -7.08 -4.65
N LEU A 219 -19.98 -6.15 -4.86
CA LEU A 219 -19.69 -5.09 -5.80
C LEU A 219 -18.31 -4.62 -5.36
N HIS A 220 -17.29 -4.88 -6.18
CA HIS A 220 -16.07 -4.09 -6.08
C HIS A 220 -16.55 -2.64 -5.90
N PRO A 221 -15.94 -1.84 -5.02
CA PRO A 221 -16.04 -0.40 -5.14
C PRO A 221 -15.68 -0.15 -6.60
N GLY A 222 -16.70 0.01 -7.45
CA GLY A 222 -16.51 -0.13 -8.88
C GLY A 222 -15.58 0.97 -9.23
N ASP A 223 -14.39 0.64 -9.73
CA ASP A 223 -13.36 1.55 -10.19
C ASP A 223 -13.69 3.00 -9.85
N GLN A 224 -13.63 3.32 -8.55
CA GLN A 224 -12.91 4.52 -8.23
C GLN A 224 -11.47 4.00 -8.40
N GLN A 225 -10.91 3.93 -9.62
CA GLN A 225 -10.46 5.15 -10.30
C GLN A 225 -10.70 6.32 -9.37
N ASP A 226 -9.88 6.31 -8.32
CA ASP A 226 -9.36 7.50 -7.72
C ASP A 226 -8.89 8.33 -8.92
N THR A 227 -9.84 9.09 -9.45
CA THR A 227 -9.66 10.35 -10.16
C THR A 227 -9.28 11.38 -9.11
N GLY A 228 -8.55 10.98 -8.05
CA GLY A 228 -7.23 11.55 -7.84
C GLY A 228 -6.53 11.70 -9.19
N GLU A 229 -6.80 12.83 -9.83
CA GLU A 229 -5.98 13.47 -10.84
C GLU A 229 -4.53 13.56 -10.33
N ASP A 230 -3.82 12.45 -10.26
CA ASP A 230 -2.41 12.44 -10.60
C ASP A 230 -2.41 12.22 -12.11
N GLY A 231 -2.19 13.30 -12.87
CA GLY A 231 -2.22 13.40 -14.34
C GLY A 231 -1.31 12.41 -15.07
N GLY A 232 -1.64 11.13 -14.99
CA GLY A 232 -0.97 10.01 -15.64
C GLY A 232 -1.48 9.86 -17.06
N GLY A 233 -0.99 10.72 -17.94
CA GLY A 233 -1.14 10.56 -19.39
C GLY A 233 -0.45 11.69 -20.15
N GLU A 234 -0.75 12.93 -19.75
CA GLU A 234 -0.20 14.14 -20.39
C GLU A 234 0.79 14.90 -19.48
N ASP A 235 0.63 14.87 -18.16
CA ASP A 235 1.44 15.66 -17.20
C ASP A 235 2.58 14.88 -16.51
N ALA A 236 2.72 13.56 -16.78
CA ALA A 236 3.69 12.72 -16.06
C ALA A 236 5.13 13.24 -16.20
N GLY A 237 5.54 13.61 -17.42
CA GLY A 237 6.87 14.17 -17.67
C GLY A 237 7.11 15.53 -16.99
N PHE A 238 6.07 16.35 -16.84
CA PHE A 238 6.16 17.60 -16.09
C PHE A 238 6.40 17.34 -14.60
N TRP A 239 5.62 16.44 -14.00
CA TRP A 239 5.76 16.14 -12.57
C TRP A 239 7.05 15.41 -12.22
N ASP A 240 7.56 14.54 -13.10
CA ASP A 240 8.88 13.91 -12.95
C ASP A 240 10.01 14.97 -13.01
N ALA A 241 9.87 15.99 -13.86
CA ALA A 241 10.79 17.13 -13.90
C ALA A 241 10.71 18.00 -12.64
N VAL A 242 9.49 18.24 -12.11
CA VAL A 242 9.30 18.96 -10.83
C VAL A 242 9.96 18.22 -9.68
N GLU A 243 9.83 16.89 -9.61
CA GLU A 243 10.38 16.08 -8.52
C GLU A 243 11.90 15.92 -8.56
N SER A 244 12.48 15.83 -9.76
CA SER A 244 13.94 15.81 -9.94
C SER A 244 14.58 17.19 -9.78
N GLY A 245 13.79 18.26 -9.71
CA GLY A 245 14.28 19.63 -9.67
C GLY A 245 14.90 20.08 -11.00
N ASP A 246 14.53 19.42 -12.11
CA ASP A 246 15.00 19.72 -13.46
C ASP A 246 14.33 20.99 -13.99
N LEU A 247 14.88 22.14 -13.60
CA LEU A 247 14.41 23.46 -14.04
C LEU A 247 14.37 23.60 -15.58
N PRO A 248 15.36 23.14 -16.37
CA PRO A 248 15.26 23.10 -17.82
C PRO A 248 14.01 22.38 -18.34
N SER A 249 13.74 21.16 -17.87
CA SER A 249 12.58 20.37 -18.32
C SER A 249 11.25 20.96 -17.86
N VAL A 250 11.18 21.48 -16.63
CA VAL A 250 10.00 22.22 -16.13
C VAL A 250 9.74 23.48 -16.96
N ALA A 251 10.78 24.24 -17.28
CA ALA A 251 10.67 25.45 -18.09
C ALA A 251 10.26 25.14 -19.53
N ALA A 252 10.74 24.04 -20.11
CA ALA A 252 10.34 23.59 -21.43
C ALA A 252 8.89 23.11 -21.47
N ALA A 253 8.44 22.37 -20.45
CA ALA A 253 7.06 21.89 -20.34
C ALA A 253 6.04 23.03 -20.18
N LEU A 254 6.42 24.12 -19.50
CA LEU A 254 5.57 25.29 -19.26
C LEU A 254 5.78 26.44 -20.25
N ASP A 255 6.65 26.28 -21.25
CA ASP A 255 7.03 27.31 -22.23
C ASP A 255 7.45 28.65 -21.58
N LEU A 256 8.30 28.59 -20.55
CA LEU A 256 8.73 29.76 -19.77
C LEU A 256 9.85 30.54 -20.45
N ASP A 257 9.74 31.87 -20.44
CA ASP A 257 10.84 32.76 -20.83
C ASP A 257 11.95 32.83 -19.76
N ASP A 258 13.08 33.50 -20.06
CA ASP A 258 14.22 33.55 -19.15
C ASP A 258 13.93 34.28 -17.82
N ALA A 259 13.02 35.25 -17.81
CA ALA A 259 12.62 35.95 -16.59
C ALA A 259 11.71 35.06 -15.72
N GLN A 260 10.77 34.36 -16.34
CA GLN A 260 9.88 33.40 -15.69
C GLN A 260 10.64 32.16 -15.18
N ARG A 261 11.63 31.67 -15.92
CA ARG A 261 12.53 30.58 -15.50
C ARG A 261 13.29 30.95 -14.22
N GLN A 262 13.75 32.20 -14.11
CA GLN A 262 14.44 32.68 -12.92
C GLN A 262 13.50 32.73 -11.70
N ALA A 263 12.25 33.15 -11.87
CA ALA A 263 11.23 33.12 -10.80
C ALA A 263 10.83 31.68 -10.41
N MET A 264 10.74 30.76 -11.39
CA MET A 264 10.43 29.35 -11.14
C MET A 264 11.50 28.66 -10.29
N ARG A 265 12.77 29.07 -10.39
CA ARG A 265 13.87 28.51 -9.56
C ARG A 265 13.59 28.63 -8.06
N ASP A 266 12.99 29.73 -7.62
CA ASP A 266 12.70 29.99 -6.21
C ASP A 266 11.52 29.15 -5.68
N VAL A 267 10.62 28.70 -6.57
CA VAL A 267 9.42 27.92 -6.23
C VAL A 267 9.61 26.41 -6.47
N LEU A 268 10.50 26.03 -7.40
CA LEU A 268 10.71 24.64 -7.79
C LEU A 268 11.16 23.77 -6.63
N SER A 269 12.08 24.25 -5.79
CA SER A 269 12.53 23.48 -4.62
C SER A 269 11.42 23.25 -3.59
N PRO A 270 10.65 24.27 -3.16
CA PRO A 270 9.45 24.09 -2.36
C PRO A 270 8.41 23.14 -2.98
N LEU A 271 8.17 23.25 -4.30
CA LEU A 271 7.18 22.44 -5.02
C LEU A 271 7.62 20.97 -5.12
N SER A 272 8.90 20.74 -5.41
CA SER A 272 9.57 19.44 -5.36
C SER A 272 9.42 18.78 -3.98
N VAL A 273 9.72 19.52 -2.91
CA VAL A 273 9.57 19.02 -1.52
C VAL A 273 8.12 18.70 -1.21
N TRP A 274 7.18 19.57 -1.61
CA TRP A 274 5.76 19.34 -1.44
C TRP A 274 5.27 18.09 -2.18
N ARG A 275 5.73 17.87 -3.42
CA ARG A 275 5.36 16.71 -4.24
C ARG A 275 5.92 15.42 -3.64
N ARG A 276 7.21 15.40 -3.28
CA ARG A 276 7.85 14.26 -2.61
C ARG A 276 7.13 13.86 -1.32
N ARG A 277 6.77 14.84 -0.47
CA ARG A 277 6.00 14.58 0.76
C ARG A 277 4.70 13.79 0.54
N ARG A 278 4.05 13.96 -0.62
CA ARG A 278 2.83 13.24 -0.97
C ARG A 278 3.07 11.83 -1.53
N ARG A 279 4.27 11.55 -2.06
CA ARG A 279 4.65 10.24 -2.60
C ARG A 279 5.38 9.34 -1.59
N CYS A 280 5.78 9.86 -0.44
CA CYS A 280 6.48 9.05 0.57
C CYS A 280 5.55 8.34 1.57
N GLN A 281 4.22 8.45 1.44
CA GLN A 281 3.27 7.84 2.37
C GLN A 281 2.59 6.60 1.78
N TYR A 282 2.56 5.51 2.55
CA TYR A 282 2.00 4.22 2.16
C TYR A 282 1.21 3.57 3.30
N ARG A 283 0.42 2.56 2.93
CA ARG A 283 -0.21 1.61 3.87
C ARG A 283 -0.19 0.21 3.31
N ILE A 284 -0.14 -0.78 4.21
CA ILE A 284 -0.41 -2.17 3.88
C ILE A 284 -1.93 -2.38 3.82
N ARG A 285 -2.42 -2.90 2.70
CA ARG A 285 -3.81 -3.30 2.51
C ARG A 285 -3.89 -4.80 2.30
N TRP A 286 -4.89 -5.41 2.91
CA TRP A 286 -5.23 -6.81 2.70
C TRP A 286 -6.41 -6.89 1.75
N THR A 287 -6.22 -7.57 0.63
CA THR A 287 -7.23 -7.71 -0.42
C THR A 287 -7.61 -9.18 -0.58
N PRO A 288 -8.91 -9.53 -0.68
CA PRO A 288 -9.31 -10.90 -0.95
C PRO A 288 -8.70 -11.40 -2.26
N LEU A 289 -8.05 -12.56 -2.22
CA LEU A 289 -7.55 -13.25 -3.41
C LEU A 289 -8.75 -13.83 -4.18
N PRO A 290 -8.93 -13.46 -5.46
CA PRO A 290 -9.98 -14.02 -6.29
C PRO A 290 -9.89 -15.55 -6.39
N GLU A 291 -11.04 -16.19 -6.49
CA GLU A 291 -11.14 -17.65 -6.61
C GLU A 291 -10.68 -18.08 -8.02
N ALA A 292 -9.42 -18.53 -8.11
CA ALA A 292 -8.88 -19.16 -9.32
C ALA A 292 -9.12 -20.68 -9.28
N PRO A 293 -9.30 -21.35 -10.44
CA PRO A 293 -9.31 -22.80 -10.47
C PRO A 293 -7.98 -23.31 -9.94
N SER A 294 -8.03 -24.05 -8.82
CA SER A 294 -6.83 -24.62 -8.19
C SER A 294 -6.14 -25.53 -9.19
N GLN A 295 -4.95 -25.15 -9.66
CA GLN A 295 -4.00 -26.14 -10.12
C GLN A 295 -3.58 -26.92 -8.86
N GLY A 296 -3.69 -28.26 -8.90
CA GLY A 296 -3.24 -29.09 -7.78
C GLY A 296 -1.76 -28.85 -7.49
N LEU A 297 -1.37 -29.01 -6.23
CA LEU A 297 0.05 -29.04 -5.88
C LEU A 297 0.66 -30.33 -6.45
N SER A 298 1.93 -30.26 -6.85
CA SER A 298 2.65 -31.42 -7.37
C SER A 298 4.03 -31.54 -6.74
N GLY A 299 4.60 -32.74 -6.84
CA GLY A 299 5.95 -33.04 -6.39
C GLY A 299 6.06 -33.13 -4.86
N THR A 300 7.30 -33.05 -4.36
CA THR A 300 7.58 -33.23 -2.93
C THR A 300 7.62 -31.90 -2.22
N TRP A 301 6.85 -31.79 -1.14
CA TRP A 301 6.83 -30.63 -0.27
C TRP A 301 7.48 -30.97 1.07
N LEU A 302 8.50 -30.21 1.47
CA LEU A 302 9.09 -30.34 2.79
C LEU A 302 8.26 -29.55 3.80
N VAL A 303 7.98 -30.15 4.96
CA VAL A 303 7.26 -29.52 6.06
C VAL A 303 8.15 -29.50 7.30
N PRO A 304 9.02 -28.48 7.46
CA PRO A 304 9.79 -28.27 8.67
C PRO A 304 8.88 -28.01 9.87
N VAL A 305 9.07 -28.78 10.94
CA VAL A 305 8.29 -28.69 12.19
C VAL A 305 9.24 -28.73 13.38
N PRO A 306 8.92 -28.06 14.51
CA PRO A 306 9.66 -28.25 15.74
C PRO A 306 9.57 -29.72 16.13
N ALA A 307 10.70 -30.38 16.39
CA ALA A 307 10.72 -31.84 16.60
C ALA A 307 9.78 -32.29 17.74
N ALA A 308 9.68 -31.49 18.80
CA ALA A 308 8.77 -31.72 19.93
C ALA A 308 7.28 -31.62 19.56
N LEU A 309 6.94 -30.98 18.43
CA LEU A 309 5.59 -30.71 17.96
C LEU A 309 5.26 -31.43 16.64
N ALA A 310 6.07 -32.41 16.23
CA ALA A 310 5.90 -33.10 14.95
C ALA A 310 4.53 -33.80 14.82
N ASP A 311 3.96 -34.26 15.93
CA ASP A 311 2.65 -34.93 15.98
C ASP A 311 1.50 -33.98 16.36
N ALA A 312 1.74 -32.66 16.40
CA ALA A 312 0.72 -31.70 16.80
C ALA A 312 -0.43 -31.63 15.76
N PRO A 313 -1.68 -31.36 16.19
CA PRO A 313 -2.83 -31.28 15.27
C PRO A 313 -2.62 -30.35 14.06
N PRO A 314 -2.02 -29.14 14.20
CA PRO A 314 -1.72 -28.27 13.06
C PRO A 314 -0.86 -28.92 11.98
N VAL A 315 0.08 -29.79 12.37
CA VAL A 315 0.95 -30.51 11.42
C VAL A 315 0.12 -31.52 10.64
N THR A 316 -0.68 -32.32 11.34
CA THR A 316 -1.57 -33.31 10.71
C THR A 316 -2.54 -32.66 9.71
N GLU A 317 -3.11 -31.51 10.07
CA GLU A 317 -4.01 -30.73 9.20
C GLU A 317 -3.29 -30.28 7.91
N VAL A 318 -2.06 -29.78 8.00
CA VAL A 318 -1.27 -29.35 6.85
C VAL A 318 -0.86 -30.53 5.97
N LEU A 319 -0.48 -31.66 6.57
CA LEU A 319 -0.14 -32.88 5.82
C LEU A 319 -1.34 -33.39 5.03
N GLY A 320 -2.53 -33.43 5.66
CA GLY A 320 -3.77 -33.81 4.98
C GLY A 320 -4.15 -32.86 3.84
N MET A 321 -3.90 -31.55 4.02
CA MET A 321 -4.11 -30.55 2.97
C MET A 321 -3.18 -30.77 1.77
N LEU A 322 -1.88 -30.97 1.99
CA LEU A 322 -0.92 -31.21 0.91
C LEU A 322 -1.24 -32.50 0.13
N ASP A 323 -1.57 -33.59 0.84
CA ASP A 323 -1.99 -34.85 0.22
C ASP A 323 -3.28 -34.68 -0.59
N GLY A 324 -4.29 -34.02 -0.02
CA GLY A 324 -5.54 -33.70 -0.70
C GLY A 324 -5.38 -32.78 -1.91
N ALA A 325 -4.32 -31.97 -1.94
CA ALA A 325 -3.97 -31.10 -3.06
C ALA A 325 -3.11 -31.81 -4.13
N GLY A 326 -2.65 -33.04 -3.90
CA GLY A 326 -1.87 -33.85 -4.84
C GLY A 326 -0.34 -33.82 -4.65
N ALA A 327 0.15 -33.21 -3.56
CA ALA A 327 1.57 -33.14 -3.24
C ALA A 327 2.00 -34.21 -2.22
N THR A 328 3.23 -34.72 -2.39
CA THR A 328 3.83 -35.64 -1.41
C THR A 328 4.48 -34.83 -0.29
N ALA A 329 3.85 -34.77 0.87
CA ALA A 329 4.42 -34.09 2.03
C ALA A 329 5.49 -34.95 2.73
N ARG A 330 6.64 -34.35 3.07
CA ARG A 330 7.69 -34.94 3.91
C ARG A 330 7.93 -34.07 5.12
N VAL A 331 7.63 -34.59 6.29
CA VAL A 331 7.92 -33.91 7.57
C VAL A 331 9.43 -33.88 7.78
N VAL A 332 9.94 -32.71 8.17
CA VAL A 332 11.35 -32.51 8.55
C VAL A 332 11.36 -32.04 10.00
N PRO A 333 11.56 -32.93 10.99
CA PRO A 333 11.73 -32.52 12.37
C PRO A 333 13.00 -31.68 12.50
N VAL A 334 12.86 -30.47 13.04
CA VAL A 334 13.97 -29.55 13.28
C VAL A 334 14.15 -29.38 14.77
N GLU A 335 15.36 -29.64 15.25
CA GLU A 335 15.79 -29.40 16.62
C GLU A 335 16.70 -28.18 16.68
N ALA A 336 16.78 -27.54 17.84
CA ALA A 336 17.76 -26.50 18.09
C ALA A 336 19.18 -27.10 17.92
N GLY A 337 19.94 -26.63 16.94
CA GLY A 337 21.23 -27.23 16.61
C GLY A 337 21.89 -26.66 15.36
N ASP A 338 23.03 -27.25 15.03
CA ASP A 338 23.96 -26.86 13.96
C ASP A 338 23.31 -26.87 12.56
N THR A 339 23.26 -25.69 11.92
CA THR A 339 22.80 -25.44 10.54
C THR A 339 23.40 -26.45 9.55
N GLU A 340 24.64 -26.87 9.76
CA GLU A 340 25.32 -27.84 8.88
C GLU A 340 24.61 -29.20 8.90
N THR A 341 24.11 -29.64 10.06
CA THR A 341 23.38 -30.90 10.19
C THR A 341 22.05 -30.86 9.45
N LEU A 342 21.32 -29.74 9.58
CA LEU A 342 20.08 -29.53 8.84
C LEU A 342 20.35 -29.44 7.33
N SER A 343 21.39 -28.72 6.92
CA SER A 343 21.84 -28.60 5.53
C SER A 343 22.18 -29.98 4.93
N ARG A 344 22.95 -30.82 5.64
CA ARG A 344 23.25 -32.20 5.22
C ARG A 344 21.98 -33.04 5.07
N LEU A 345 21.04 -32.92 6.00
CA LEU A 345 19.75 -33.64 5.93
C LEU A 345 18.94 -33.20 4.70
N LEU A 346 18.83 -31.89 4.47
CA LEU A 346 18.13 -31.30 3.33
C LEU A 346 18.75 -31.71 1.99
N ARG A 347 20.09 -31.68 1.88
CA ARG A 347 20.81 -32.17 0.69
C ARG A 347 20.53 -33.65 0.44
N GLY A 348 20.58 -34.49 1.48
CA GLY A 348 20.26 -35.92 1.37
C GLY A 348 18.86 -36.17 0.83
N MET A 349 17.86 -35.44 1.33
CA MET A 349 16.48 -35.56 0.85
C MET A 349 16.28 -35.08 -0.59
N SER A 350 17.05 -34.07 -1.03
CA SER A 350 16.99 -33.53 -2.39
C SER A 350 17.63 -34.42 -3.46
N LEU A 351 18.56 -35.30 -3.07
CA LEU A 351 19.20 -36.23 -4.00
C LEU A 351 18.22 -37.29 -4.51
N ASP A 352 17.25 -37.67 -3.67
CA ASP A 352 16.27 -38.71 -3.98
C ASP A 352 15.03 -38.17 -4.70
N THR A 353 14.70 -36.88 -4.56
CA THR A 353 13.48 -36.30 -5.15
C THR A 353 13.58 -34.79 -5.30
N ALA A 354 13.12 -34.25 -6.43
CA ALA A 354 13.02 -32.80 -6.61
C ALA A 354 12.01 -32.19 -5.63
N VAL A 355 12.46 -31.21 -4.84
CA VAL A 355 11.63 -30.48 -3.88
C VAL A 355 10.89 -29.36 -4.61
N SER A 356 9.56 -29.39 -4.55
CA SER A 356 8.68 -28.43 -5.23
C SER A 356 8.30 -27.23 -4.35
N GLY A 357 8.44 -27.36 -3.03
CA GLY A 357 8.20 -26.29 -2.08
C GLY A 357 8.55 -26.67 -0.65
N VAL A 358 8.70 -25.68 0.21
CA VAL A 358 8.94 -25.82 1.65
C VAL A 358 7.86 -25.02 2.37
N LEU A 359 7.09 -25.66 3.25
CA LEU A 359 6.11 -25.00 4.12
C LEU A 359 6.53 -25.16 5.58
N SER A 360 7.19 -24.14 6.13
CA SER A 360 7.71 -24.13 7.49
C SER A 360 6.60 -23.86 8.51
N LEU A 361 6.42 -24.78 9.46
CA LEU A 361 5.54 -24.63 10.63
C LEU A 361 6.34 -24.41 11.92
N LEU A 362 7.59 -23.96 11.81
CA LEU A 362 8.49 -23.75 12.95
C LEU A 362 7.96 -22.69 13.93
N ALA A 363 7.16 -21.73 13.45
CA ALA A 363 6.52 -20.71 14.27
C ALA A 363 5.50 -21.27 15.29
N LEU A 364 5.17 -22.57 15.25
CA LEU A 364 4.37 -23.22 16.28
C LEU A 364 5.09 -23.27 17.64
N ASP A 365 6.42 -23.30 17.65
CA ASP A 365 7.19 -23.27 18.89
C ASP A 365 7.38 -21.83 19.38
N ARG A 366 6.68 -21.52 20.48
CA ARG A 366 6.64 -20.20 21.10
C ARG A 366 7.48 -20.12 22.37
N GLU A 367 8.14 -21.21 22.76
CA GLU A 367 9.04 -21.24 23.91
C GLU A 367 10.26 -20.36 23.65
N ILE A 368 10.93 -19.87 24.69
CA ILE A 368 12.16 -19.11 24.53
C ILE A 368 13.31 -20.06 24.17
N GLN A 369 14.08 -19.72 23.15
CA GLN A 369 15.24 -20.50 22.71
C GLN A 369 16.28 -20.61 23.85
N PRO A 370 16.73 -21.82 24.20
CA PRO A 370 17.76 -22.00 25.21
C PRO A 370 19.03 -21.18 24.91
N GLY A 371 19.52 -20.44 25.91
CA GLY A 371 20.70 -19.57 25.78
C GLY A 371 20.41 -18.15 25.30
N THR A 372 19.15 -17.84 25.00
CA THR A 372 18.67 -16.49 24.67
C THR A 372 17.73 -16.00 25.77
N SER A 373 17.43 -14.70 25.79
CA SER A 373 16.53 -14.08 26.77
C SER A 373 15.13 -13.82 26.23
N ALA A 374 14.99 -13.61 24.91
CA ALA A 374 13.75 -13.13 24.31
C ALA A 374 13.36 -13.78 22.97
N VAL A 375 14.29 -14.49 22.30
CA VAL A 375 14.04 -15.10 20.98
C VAL A 375 13.14 -16.34 21.11
N PRO A 376 11.98 -16.41 20.43
CA PRO A 376 11.21 -17.64 20.37
C PRO A 376 11.99 -18.74 19.62
N ALA A 377 11.92 -19.98 20.11
CA ALA A 377 12.54 -21.15 19.50
C ALA A 377 12.13 -21.30 18.04
N GLY A 378 10.85 -21.08 17.70
CA GLY A 378 10.37 -21.12 16.32
C GLY A 378 11.06 -20.11 15.39
N LEU A 379 11.42 -18.92 15.89
CA LEU A 379 12.19 -17.92 15.13
C LEU A 379 13.65 -18.36 14.97
N ALA A 380 14.30 -18.85 16.03
CA ALA A 380 15.66 -19.37 15.96
C ALA A 380 15.78 -20.56 14.98
N LEU A 381 14.81 -21.48 15.02
CA LEU A 381 14.73 -22.60 14.08
C LEU A 381 14.48 -22.12 12.64
N THR A 382 13.69 -21.06 12.45
CA THR A 382 13.46 -20.47 11.13
C THR A 382 14.75 -19.86 10.57
N VAL A 383 15.54 -19.18 11.40
CA VAL A 383 16.86 -18.66 11.02
C VAL A 383 17.79 -19.80 10.57
N ALA A 384 17.85 -20.88 11.35
CA ALA A 384 18.64 -22.07 11.00
C ALA A 384 18.15 -22.73 9.70
N LEU A 385 16.82 -22.80 9.48
CA LEU A 385 16.23 -23.35 8.26
C LEU A 385 16.63 -22.54 7.02
N VAL A 386 16.54 -21.21 7.06
CA VAL A 386 16.90 -20.36 5.92
C VAL A 386 18.38 -20.55 5.58
N GLY A 387 19.27 -20.49 6.58
CA GLY A 387 20.70 -20.74 6.36
C GLY A 387 20.98 -22.14 5.80
N ALA A 388 20.29 -23.17 6.29
CA ALA A 388 20.46 -24.54 5.82
C ALA A 388 19.96 -24.73 4.37
N LEU A 389 18.90 -24.02 3.95
CA LEU A 389 18.41 -24.04 2.58
C LEU A 389 19.39 -23.36 1.60
N GLU A 390 20.03 -22.27 2.01
CA GLU A 390 21.10 -21.62 1.25
C GLU A 390 22.31 -22.52 1.11
N GLU A 391 22.80 -23.07 2.23
CA GLU A 391 23.92 -24.02 2.18
C GLU A 391 23.58 -25.26 1.34
N ALA A 392 22.35 -25.75 1.38
CA ALA A 392 21.91 -26.88 0.58
C ALA A 392 21.80 -26.56 -0.93
N GLY A 393 21.75 -25.29 -1.32
CA GLY A 393 21.49 -24.88 -2.71
C GLY A 393 20.08 -25.26 -3.18
N LEU A 394 19.11 -25.21 -2.26
CA LEU A 394 17.72 -25.56 -2.55
C LEU A 394 16.91 -24.34 -2.98
N ASP A 395 16.66 -24.23 -4.29
CA ASP A 395 15.93 -23.12 -4.92
C ASP A 395 14.40 -23.22 -4.79
N ALA A 396 13.89 -24.18 -4.01
CA ALA A 396 12.47 -24.36 -3.80
C ALA A 396 11.86 -23.16 -3.03
N PRO A 397 10.62 -22.74 -3.38
CA PRO A 397 9.92 -21.67 -2.68
C PRO A 397 9.72 -22.02 -1.20
N LEU A 398 10.11 -21.12 -0.30
CA LEU A 398 9.90 -21.25 1.14
C LEU A 398 8.69 -20.43 1.56
N TRP A 399 7.71 -21.06 2.20
CA TRP A 399 6.62 -20.39 2.90
C TRP A 399 6.82 -20.51 4.41
N ILE A 400 6.90 -19.38 5.10
CA ILE A 400 6.93 -19.32 6.57
C ILE A 400 5.49 -19.14 7.05
N ALA A 401 4.95 -20.16 7.71
CA ALA A 401 3.60 -20.15 8.22
C ALA A 401 3.55 -19.68 9.68
N THR A 402 2.68 -18.71 9.96
CA THR A 402 2.38 -18.19 11.31
C THR A 402 0.91 -18.40 11.67
N ARG A 403 0.53 -18.08 12.91
CA ARG A 403 -0.87 -18.04 13.34
C ARG A 403 -1.16 -16.80 14.16
N GLY A 404 -2.02 -15.93 13.63
CA GLY A 404 -2.42 -14.69 14.28
C GLY A 404 -1.33 -13.62 14.27
N ALA A 405 -0.37 -13.67 13.35
CA ALA A 405 0.68 -12.66 13.24
C ALA A 405 0.20 -11.34 12.61
N VAL A 406 -0.91 -11.38 11.87
CA VAL A 406 -1.42 -10.27 11.08
C VAL A 406 -2.93 -10.14 11.21
N ARG A 407 -3.42 -8.92 11.02
CA ARG A 407 -4.84 -8.59 10.93
C ARG A 407 -5.20 -8.31 9.47
N ALA A 408 -5.73 -9.32 8.78
CA ALA A 408 -6.09 -9.22 7.37
C ALA A 408 -7.54 -8.74 7.17
N ASP A 409 -8.42 -9.02 8.13
CA ASP A 409 -9.81 -8.56 8.15
C ASP A 409 -10.14 -7.80 9.44
N GLY A 410 -11.17 -6.96 9.40
CA GLY A 410 -11.65 -6.24 10.59
C GLY A 410 -12.09 -7.16 11.73
N SER A 411 -12.52 -8.40 11.44
CA SER A 411 -12.92 -9.40 12.43
C SER A 411 -11.77 -10.26 12.98
N ASP A 412 -10.56 -10.14 12.42
CA ASP A 412 -9.41 -10.89 12.91
C ASP A 412 -9.06 -10.49 14.35
N PRO A 413 -8.59 -11.44 15.18
CA PRO A 413 -8.06 -11.10 16.49
C PRO A 413 -6.84 -10.19 16.35
N VAL A 414 -6.50 -9.54 17.47
CA VAL A 414 -5.28 -8.72 17.57
C VAL A 414 -4.06 -9.56 17.19
N PRO A 415 -3.14 -9.01 16.38
CA PRO A 415 -1.87 -9.66 16.07
C PRO A 415 -1.09 -10.07 17.33
N ASP A 416 -0.64 -11.32 17.36
CA ASP A 416 0.28 -11.85 18.37
C ASP A 416 1.70 -11.30 18.10
N PRO A 417 2.26 -10.49 19.01
CA PRO A 417 3.58 -9.89 18.82
C PRO A 417 4.71 -10.92 18.64
N LEU A 418 4.62 -12.12 19.24
CA LEU A 418 5.64 -13.15 19.08
C LEU A 418 5.61 -13.77 17.68
N GLN A 419 4.43 -13.86 17.07
CA GLN A 419 4.26 -14.35 15.70
C GLN A 419 4.64 -13.27 14.68
N ALA A 420 4.43 -11.99 15.00
CA ALA A 420 4.83 -10.86 14.16
C ALA A 420 6.35 -10.78 13.94
N LEU A 421 7.17 -11.25 14.90
CA LEU A 421 8.62 -11.37 14.75
C LEU A 421 9.00 -12.14 13.47
N LEU A 422 8.29 -13.24 13.17
CA LEU A 422 8.54 -14.07 11.98
C LEU A 422 8.20 -13.34 10.69
N TRP A 423 7.23 -12.42 10.71
CA TRP A 423 6.89 -11.60 9.55
C TRP A 423 8.00 -10.61 9.27
N GLY A 424 8.47 -9.87 10.28
CA GLY A 424 9.62 -8.97 10.13
C GLY A 424 10.86 -9.70 9.63
N TYR A 425 11.14 -10.89 10.17
CA TYR A 425 12.24 -11.74 9.72
C TYR A 425 12.07 -12.18 8.25
N GLY A 426 10.88 -12.69 7.91
CA GLY A 426 10.61 -13.16 6.55
C GLY A 426 10.64 -12.06 5.50
N GLN A 427 10.37 -10.80 5.87
CA GLN A 427 10.60 -9.67 4.96
C GLN A 427 12.08 -9.53 4.59
N VAL A 428 12.98 -9.67 5.57
CA VAL A 428 14.43 -9.59 5.35
C VAL A 428 14.91 -10.81 4.57
N ALA A 429 14.47 -12.01 4.96
CA ALA A 429 14.79 -13.24 4.24
C ALA A 429 14.35 -13.19 2.77
N ALA A 430 13.21 -12.55 2.46
CA ALA A 430 12.75 -12.38 1.07
C ALA A 430 13.63 -11.44 0.22
N GLU A 431 14.44 -10.58 0.85
CA GLU A 431 15.38 -9.68 0.17
C GLU A 431 16.81 -10.23 0.15
N GLU A 432 17.26 -10.88 1.23
CA GLU A 432 18.65 -11.35 1.38
C GLU A 432 18.88 -12.78 0.89
N ARG A 433 17.85 -13.64 0.90
CA ARG A 433 18.01 -15.03 0.49
C ARG A 433 18.27 -15.12 -1.01
N THR A 434 19.30 -15.87 -1.35
CA THR A 434 19.70 -16.10 -2.76
C THR A 434 19.02 -17.31 -3.39
N SER A 435 18.67 -18.33 -2.60
CA SER A 435 18.11 -19.60 -3.08
C SER A 435 16.58 -19.60 -3.14
N GLY A 436 15.98 -19.18 -4.25
CA GLY A 436 14.52 -19.25 -4.44
C GLY A 436 13.70 -18.29 -3.56
N PRO A 437 12.40 -18.11 -3.87
CA PRO A 437 11.58 -17.08 -3.25
C PRO A 437 11.14 -17.44 -1.82
N VAL A 438 10.92 -16.40 -1.00
CA VAL A 438 10.34 -16.51 0.35
C VAL A 438 8.96 -15.87 0.37
N GLY A 439 7.98 -16.61 0.90
CA GLY A 439 6.62 -16.16 1.14
C GLY A 439 6.25 -16.25 2.62
N LEU A 440 5.32 -15.40 3.05
CA LEU A 440 4.77 -15.34 4.40
C LEU A 440 3.28 -15.71 4.37
N ILE A 441 2.83 -16.61 5.24
CA ILE A 441 1.43 -16.99 5.29
C ILE A 441 0.90 -17.10 6.72
N ASP A 442 -0.18 -16.40 7.02
CA ASP A 442 -0.83 -16.49 8.33
C ASP A 442 -2.04 -17.43 8.27
N LEU A 443 -2.01 -18.48 9.08
CA LEU A 443 -3.00 -19.55 9.10
C LEU A 443 -4.05 -19.33 10.20
N PRO A 444 -5.28 -19.83 10.01
CA PRO A 444 -6.28 -19.84 11.07
C PRO A 444 -5.89 -20.84 12.18
N GLU A 445 -6.58 -20.76 13.31
CA GLU A 445 -6.40 -21.70 14.43
C GLU A 445 -6.70 -23.15 14.02
N HIS A 446 -7.68 -23.34 13.12
CA HIS A 446 -8.05 -24.63 12.56
C HIS A 446 -8.14 -24.55 11.03
N LEU A 447 -7.49 -25.50 10.34
CA LEU A 447 -7.60 -25.64 8.89
C LEU A 447 -8.78 -26.54 8.53
N ASP A 448 -9.98 -25.95 8.50
CA ASP A 448 -11.16 -26.62 7.93
C ASP A 448 -11.02 -26.86 6.42
N GLY A 449 -11.93 -27.64 5.82
CA GLY A 449 -11.82 -27.99 4.39
C GLY A 449 -11.79 -26.79 3.44
N ALA A 450 -12.43 -25.66 3.81
CA ALA A 450 -12.40 -24.45 3.00
C ALA A 450 -11.05 -23.72 3.11
N ALA A 451 -10.51 -23.63 4.33
CA ALA A 451 -9.18 -23.08 4.58
C ALA A 451 -8.08 -23.93 3.93
N GLN A 452 -8.22 -25.26 3.93
CA GLN A 452 -7.30 -26.17 3.25
C GLN A 452 -7.27 -25.91 1.73
N ALA A 453 -8.43 -25.80 1.09
CA ALA A 453 -8.52 -25.48 -0.33
C ALA A 453 -7.90 -24.11 -0.66
N ARG A 454 -8.12 -23.10 0.20
CA ARG A 454 -7.52 -21.78 0.05
C ARG A 454 -6.01 -21.77 0.24
N LEU A 455 -5.52 -22.48 1.24
CA LEU A 455 -4.09 -22.66 1.48
C LEU A 455 -3.43 -23.31 0.26
N GLY A 456 -3.99 -24.40 -0.27
CA GLY A 456 -3.50 -25.04 -1.49
C GLY A 456 -3.48 -24.08 -2.69
N SER A 457 -4.52 -23.27 -2.88
CA SER A 457 -4.57 -22.26 -3.95
C SER A 457 -3.50 -21.17 -3.81
N VAL A 458 -3.16 -20.77 -2.59
CA VAL A 458 -2.10 -19.77 -2.35
C VAL A 458 -0.73 -20.39 -2.66
N LEU A 459 -0.48 -21.62 -2.18
CA LEU A 459 0.80 -22.30 -2.38
C LEU A 459 1.04 -22.69 -3.86
N ALA A 460 -0.02 -23.04 -4.59
CA ALA A 460 0.04 -23.36 -6.02
C ALA A 460 0.16 -22.12 -6.91
N GLY A 461 -0.30 -20.96 -6.41
CA GLY A 461 -0.35 -19.72 -7.16
C GLY A 461 0.93 -18.89 -7.04
N GLY A 462 1.30 -18.21 -8.13
CA GLY A 462 2.34 -17.16 -8.12
C GLY A 462 1.82 -15.76 -7.79
N ALA A 463 0.55 -15.65 -7.34
CA ALA A 463 -0.17 -14.39 -7.22
C ALA A 463 0.18 -13.58 -5.96
N ALA A 464 0.84 -14.18 -4.97
CA ALA A 464 1.21 -13.53 -3.74
C ALA A 464 2.49 -14.11 -3.12
N ASP A 465 3.24 -13.24 -2.45
CA ASP A 465 4.35 -13.55 -1.56
C ASP A 465 3.97 -13.33 -0.08
N GLN A 466 2.79 -12.78 0.19
CA GLN A 466 2.26 -12.55 1.52
C GLN A 466 0.75 -12.81 1.54
N ALA A 467 0.32 -13.74 2.39
CA ALA A 467 -1.08 -14.15 2.47
C ALA A 467 -1.58 -14.37 3.89
N ALA A 468 -2.89 -14.31 4.08
CA ALA A 468 -3.57 -14.70 5.30
C ALA A 468 -4.81 -15.52 4.96
N VAL A 469 -4.91 -16.73 5.50
CA VAL A 469 -6.03 -17.65 5.25
C VAL A 469 -7.04 -17.52 6.38
N ARG A 470 -8.31 -17.27 6.06
CA ARG A 470 -9.44 -17.12 6.99
C ARG A 470 -10.64 -17.89 6.45
N GLY A 471 -10.75 -19.18 6.80
CA GLY A 471 -11.82 -20.06 6.33
C GLY A 471 -11.90 -20.07 4.79
N PRO A 472 -13.03 -19.66 4.18
CA PRO A 472 -13.22 -19.69 2.73
C PRO A 472 -12.56 -18.53 1.99
N VAL A 473 -11.81 -17.65 2.65
CA VAL A 473 -11.16 -16.48 2.04
C VAL A 473 -9.65 -16.54 2.30
N ALA A 474 -8.85 -16.32 1.26
CA ALA A 474 -7.45 -15.95 1.41
C ALA A 474 -7.32 -14.45 1.11
N TYR A 475 -6.59 -13.72 1.94
CA TYR A 475 -6.23 -12.34 1.72
C TYR A 475 -4.77 -12.26 1.29
N VAL A 476 -4.43 -11.27 0.47
CA VAL A 476 -3.06 -10.98 0.04
C VAL A 476 -2.70 -9.55 0.40
N SER A 477 -1.46 -9.36 0.85
CA SER A 477 -0.94 -8.07 1.25
C SER A 477 -0.48 -7.27 0.03
N ARG A 478 -0.80 -5.97 0.01
CA ARG A 478 -0.41 -5.01 -1.02
C ARG A 478 0.03 -3.70 -0.37
N LEU A 479 1.13 -3.15 -0.86
CA LEU A 479 1.55 -1.80 -0.52
C LEU A 479 0.79 -0.81 -1.41
N ALA A 480 -0.01 0.06 -0.79
CA ALA A 480 -0.76 1.09 -1.49
C ALA A 480 -0.25 2.47 -1.11
N ARG A 481 -0.17 3.38 -2.09
CA ARG A 481 0.06 4.80 -1.83
C ARG A 481 -1.13 5.37 -1.06
N THR A 482 -0.85 6.24 -0.10
CA THR A 482 -1.90 7.01 0.56
C THR A 482 -1.65 8.49 0.33
N SER A 483 -2.67 9.20 -0.14
CA SER A 483 -2.63 10.65 -0.12
C SER A 483 -2.67 11.10 1.35
N PRO A 484 -1.90 12.15 1.73
CA PRO A 484 -2.12 12.77 3.01
C PRO A 484 -3.57 13.23 3.06
N GLY A 485 -4.29 12.83 4.12
CA GLY A 485 -5.60 13.39 4.42
C GLY A 485 -5.50 14.91 4.49
N GLY A 486 -6.64 15.62 4.43
CA GLY A 486 -6.68 17.09 4.50
C GLY A 486 -5.79 17.67 5.62
N GLN A 487 -5.47 18.96 5.52
CA GLN A 487 -4.50 19.63 6.42
C GLN A 487 -4.61 19.14 7.87
N PRO A 488 -3.49 18.76 8.51
CA PRO A 488 -3.54 18.31 9.89
C PRO A 488 -4.21 19.40 10.74
N PRO A 489 -5.05 19.02 11.73
CA PRO A 489 -5.78 19.99 12.53
C PRO A 489 -4.84 21.05 13.12
N GLU A 490 -5.31 22.31 13.17
CA GLU A 490 -4.58 23.40 13.83
C GLU A 490 -4.47 23.08 15.34
N GLY A 491 -3.25 23.17 15.89
CA GLY A 491 -2.95 22.79 17.27
C GLY A 491 -2.26 21.43 17.42
N SER A 492 -1.90 21.09 18.66
CA SER A 492 -1.35 19.77 18.99
C SER A 492 -2.50 18.76 19.09
N PRO A 493 -2.43 17.59 18.43
CA PRO A 493 -3.39 16.50 18.61
C PRO A 493 -3.23 15.80 19.97
N VAL A 494 -2.17 16.13 20.72
CA VAL A 494 -1.88 15.57 22.04
C VAL A 494 -2.64 16.35 23.12
N PRO A 495 -3.32 15.67 24.07
CA PRO A 495 -3.98 16.33 25.19
C PRO A 495 -3.02 17.20 26.03
N PRO A 496 -3.51 18.23 26.74
CA PRO A 496 -2.68 19.00 27.64
C PRO A 496 -2.23 18.16 28.84
N GLY A 497 -0.94 18.20 29.16
CA GLY A 497 -0.36 17.52 30.32
C GLY A 497 1.09 17.09 30.09
N PRO A 498 1.70 16.39 31.07
CA PRO A 498 3.06 15.88 30.95
C PRO A 498 3.20 14.84 29.82
N VAL A 499 4.32 14.90 29.08
CA VAL A 499 4.66 13.93 28.04
C VAL A 499 5.87 13.10 28.48
N VAL A 500 5.79 11.78 28.32
CA VAL A 500 6.89 10.86 28.61
C VAL A 500 7.51 10.37 27.31
N PHE A 501 8.82 10.49 27.16
CA PHE A 501 9.59 9.88 26.07
C PHE A 501 10.24 8.60 26.56
N THR A 502 10.11 7.53 25.78
CA THR A 502 10.79 6.25 25.99
C THR A 502 11.61 5.89 24.75
N GLY A 503 12.71 5.16 24.97
CA GLY A 503 13.66 4.80 23.91
C GLY A 503 14.87 5.74 23.82
N ALA A 504 15.60 5.67 22.72
CA ALA A 504 16.79 6.48 22.49
C ALA A 504 16.43 7.93 22.11
N VAL A 505 17.24 8.90 22.56
CA VAL A 505 17.07 10.31 22.20
C VAL A 505 17.74 10.55 20.84
N THR A 506 17.10 10.04 19.78
CA THR A 506 17.54 10.21 18.39
C THR A 506 17.21 11.62 17.86
N ALA A 507 17.71 11.95 16.66
CA ALA A 507 17.32 13.19 15.97
C ALA A 507 15.80 13.30 15.75
N LEU A 508 15.14 12.16 15.55
CA LEU A 508 13.69 12.06 15.40
C LEU A 508 12.96 12.28 16.72
N ALA A 509 13.46 11.73 17.82
CA ALA A 509 12.94 12.01 19.16
C ALA A 509 13.06 13.51 19.51
N ALA A 510 14.22 14.12 19.22
CA ALA A 510 14.45 15.55 19.44
C ALA A 510 13.49 16.43 18.64
N HIS A 511 13.27 16.15 17.35
CA HIS A 511 12.30 16.88 16.53
C HIS A 511 10.86 16.69 17.01
N THR A 512 10.52 15.48 17.46
CA THR A 512 9.20 15.20 18.05
C THR A 512 8.99 16.01 19.34
N ALA A 513 10.01 16.10 20.20
CA ALA A 513 9.98 16.94 21.41
C ALA A 513 9.79 18.43 21.08
N ARG A 514 10.51 18.97 20.08
CA ARG A 514 10.33 20.36 19.63
C ARG A 514 8.92 20.63 19.10
N TRP A 515 8.36 19.70 18.35
CA TRP A 515 6.98 19.81 17.86
C TRP A 515 5.98 19.89 19.02
N LEU A 516 6.10 19.00 20.01
CA LEU A 516 5.21 19.00 21.18
C LEU A 516 5.40 20.25 22.04
N ALA A 517 6.63 20.74 22.19
CA ALA A 517 6.92 22.00 22.87
C ALA A 517 6.22 23.19 22.19
N GLY A 518 6.33 23.29 20.86
CA GLY A 518 5.60 24.29 20.07
C GLY A 518 4.07 24.12 20.10
N GLY A 519 3.59 22.93 20.47
CA GLY A 519 2.18 22.61 20.68
C GLY A 519 1.64 22.98 22.07
N GLY A 520 2.47 23.55 22.95
CA GLY A 520 2.06 23.99 24.29
C GLY A 520 2.35 22.98 25.43
N THR A 521 3.13 21.93 25.19
CA THR A 521 3.54 21.00 26.26
C THR A 521 4.50 21.68 27.24
N GLU A 522 4.09 21.83 28.50
CA GLU A 522 4.88 22.50 29.53
C GLU A 522 5.88 21.59 30.26
N ARG A 523 5.71 20.27 30.18
CA ARG A 523 6.54 19.30 30.91
C ARG A 523 6.83 18.05 30.09
N MET A 524 8.10 17.65 30.06
CA MET A 524 8.56 16.44 29.37
C MET A 524 9.50 15.62 30.26
N VAL A 525 9.32 14.31 30.27
CA VAL A 525 10.19 13.37 30.99
C VAL A 525 10.81 12.41 30.00
N PHE A 526 12.14 12.36 29.95
CA PHE A 526 12.89 11.38 29.15
C PHE A 526 13.25 10.21 30.06
N ALA A 527 12.56 9.08 29.90
CA ALA A 527 12.70 7.92 30.78
C ALA A 527 13.72 6.92 30.23
N GLY A 528 14.68 6.50 31.06
CA GLY A 528 15.59 5.39 30.77
C GLY A 528 17.10 5.72 30.81
N LEU A 529 17.91 4.66 30.98
CA LEU A 529 19.36 4.74 31.15
C LEU A 529 20.08 5.31 29.92
N ALA A 530 19.59 5.02 28.72
CA ALA A 530 20.17 5.50 27.46
C ALA A 530 20.07 7.03 27.33
N ALA A 531 18.94 7.62 27.71
CA ALA A 531 18.74 9.07 27.70
C ALA A 531 19.68 9.80 28.69
N ALA A 532 20.05 9.17 29.80
CA ALA A 532 20.97 9.76 30.78
C ALA A 532 22.43 9.83 30.29
N GLN A 533 22.81 8.93 29.38
CA GLN A 533 24.19 8.76 28.91
C GLN A 533 24.49 9.50 27.60
N ASP A 534 23.46 9.85 26.82
CA ASP A 534 23.61 10.54 25.55
C ASP A 534 23.97 12.05 25.73
N PRO A 535 25.09 12.53 25.16
CA PRO A 535 25.44 13.95 25.18
C PRO A 535 24.38 14.86 24.53
N GLY A 536 23.73 14.41 23.45
CA GLY A 536 22.73 15.19 22.72
C GLY A 536 21.50 15.50 23.57
N THR A 537 21.18 14.65 24.52
CA THR A 537 20.05 14.81 25.45
C THR A 537 20.22 16.04 26.34
N ARG A 538 21.44 16.38 26.79
CA ARG A 538 21.67 17.58 27.62
C ARG A 538 21.46 18.88 26.84
N ASP A 539 21.89 18.89 25.58
CA ASP A 539 21.69 20.03 24.68
C ASP A 539 20.20 20.21 24.39
N LEU A 540 19.48 19.11 24.11
CA LEU A 540 18.03 19.12 23.92
C LEU A 540 17.29 19.63 25.17
N LEU A 541 17.65 19.17 26.38
CA LEU A 541 17.06 19.64 27.64
C LEU A 541 17.24 21.15 27.82
N THR A 542 18.42 21.68 27.44
CA THR A 542 18.73 23.12 27.52
C THR A 542 17.89 23.91 26.51
N GLU A 543 17.75 23.40 25.29
CA GLU A 543 16.91 23.98 24.24
C GLU A 543 15.43 24.01 24.66
N LEU A 544 14.89 22.88 25.14
CA LEU A 544 13.51 22.77 25.61
C LEU A 544 13.23 23.74 26.77
N LYS A 545 14.19 23.91 27.68
CA LYS A 545 14.09 24.90 28.75
C LYS A 545 14.03 26.34 28.23
N ALA A 546 14.78 26.66 27.18
CA ALA A 546 14.71 27.97 26.52
C ALA A 546 13.35 28.21 25.84
N LEU A 547 12.67 27.14 25.41
CA LEU A 547 11.30 27.16 24.89
C LEU A 547 10.22 27.20 25.99
N GLY A 548 10.61 27.24 27.28
CA GLY A 548 9.69 27.28 28.41
C GLY A 548 9.20 25.92 28.89
N VAL A 549 9.77 24.81 28.41
CA VAL A 549 9.40 23.45 28.81
C VAL A 549 10.25 22.99 30.00
N HIS A 550 9.59 22.45 31.02
CA HIS A 550 10.25 21.74 32.11
C HIS A 550 10.59 20.32 31.66
N ALA A 551 11.82 20.12 31.19
CA ALA A 551 12.31 18.82 30.73
C ALA A 551 13.28 18.21 31.74
N GLU A 552 13.10 16.92 32.08
CA GLU A 552 13.97 16.18 33.01
C GLU A 552 14.23 14.74 32.53
N ILE A 553 15.34 14.15 32.97
CA ILE A 553 15.63 12.72 32.79
C ILE A 553 15.20 12.01 34.07
N ALA A 554 14.51 10.88 33.91
CA ALA A 554 14.08 10.06 35.03
C ALA A 554 14.38 8.57 34.78
N GLU A 555 14.46 7.81 35.88
CA GLU A 555 14.50 6.36 35.81
C GLU A 555 13.17 5.81 35.25
N PRO A 556 13.18 4.67 34.54
CA PRO A 556 11.96 4.01 34.10
C PRO A 556 10.97 3.81 35.25
N GLY A 557 9.71 4.20 35.02
CA GLY A 557 8.64 4.05 36.02
C GLY A 557 8.65 5.08 37.17
N ALA A 558 9.50 6.11 37.11
CA ALA A 558 9.44 7.22 38.06
C ALA A 558 8.10 7.96 38.01
N GLU A 559 7.62 8.43 39.15
CA GLU A 559 6.37 9.19 39.26
C GLU A 559 6.47 10.52 38.50
N VAL A 560 5.58 10.72 37.54
CA VAL A 560 5.54 11.93 36.71
C VAL A 560 4.76 13.02 37.46
N ARG A 561 5.44 14.13 37.77
CA ARG A 561 4.82 15.29 38.42
C ARG A 561 3.99 16.08 37.43
N GLY A 562 2.93 16.75 37.90
CA GLY A 562 2.15 17.70 37.09
C GLY A 562 0.81 17.18 36.57
N GLY A 563 0.34 16.03 37.06
CA GLY A 563 -0.96 15.46 36.70
C GLY A 563 -0.84 14.12 35.93
N PRO A 564 -1.96 13.59 35.42
CA PRO A 564 -1.97 12.39 34.60
C PRO A 564 -1.13 12.61 33.33
N VAL A 565 -0.39 11.58 32.91
CA VAL A 565 0.43 11.64 31.69
C VAL A 565 -0.50 11.81 30.49
N ALA A 566 -0.26 12.84 29.68
CA ALA A 566 -1.08 13.12 28.51
C ALA A 566 -0.69 12.26 27.29
N ALA A 567 0.61 12.04 27.10
CA ALA A 567 1.11 11.16 26.06
C ALA A 567 2.41 10.45 26.44
N VAL A 568 2.57 9.25 25.87
CA VAL A 568 3.82 8.50 25.89
C VAL A 568 4.32 8.37 24.45
N VAL A 569 5.53 8.84 24.20
CA VAL A 569 6.20 8.81 22.90
C VAL A 569 7.30 7.77 22.94
N HIS A 570 7.14 6.71 22.16
CA HIS A 570 8.19 5.72 21.95
C HIS A 570 8.81 5.93 20.58
N VAL A 571 10.08 6.33 20.56
CA VAL A 571 10.86 6.41 19.32
C VAL A 571 11.89 5.29 19.36
N ALA A 572 11.69 4.28 18.53
CA ALA A 572 12.64 3.19 18.39
C ALA A 572 13.97 3.71 17.81
N ASP A 573 15.07 3.05 18.14
CA ASP A 573 16.39 3.40 17.59
C ASP A 573 16.50 2.90 16.16
N LEU A 574 16.28 3.80 15.19
CA LEU A 574 16.34 3.47 13.76
C LEU A 574 17.77 3.40 13.21
N ASP A 575 18.75 3.91 13.98
CA ASP A 575 20.16 3.94 13.61
C ASP A 575 20.96 2.85 14.34
N ALA A 576 20.26 1.98 15.08
CA ALA A 576 20.84 0.79 15.68
C ALA A 576 21.58 -0.01 14.60
N GLY A 577 22.76 -0.53 14.96
CA GLY A 577 23.67 -1.17 14.02
C GLY A 577 23.02 -2.28 13.20
N ARG A 578 23.65 -2.63 12.08
CA ARG A 578 23.18 -3.69 11.19
C ARG A 578 23.64 -5.05 11.68
N ALA A 579 22.75 -6.04 11.64
CA ALA A 579 23.10 -7.44 11.80
C ALA A 579 22.57 -8.27 10.62
N GLY A 580 23.34 -9.29 10.22
CA GLY A 580 22.89 -10.24 9.22
C GLY A 580 21.71 -11.06 9.73
N PHE A 581 20.84 -11.50 8.83
CA PHE A 581 19.67 -12.33 9.11
C PHE A 581 19.97 -13.71 9.76
N ALA A 582 21.23 -14.04 10.03
CA ALA A 582 21.65 -15.24 10.76
C ALA A 582 22.15 -14.97 12.20
N ASP A 583 22.28 -13.70 12.62
CA ASP A 583 22.84 -13.34 13.93
C ASP A 583 21.79 -13.38 15.05
N ILE A 584 21.67 -14.56 15.69
CA ILE A 584 20.76 -14.78 16.82
C ILE A 584 21.11 -13.91 18.03
N ALA A 585 22.38 -13.57 18.25
CA ALA A 585 22.77 -12.79 19.42
C ALA A 585 22.40 -11.31 19.27
N ALA A 586 22.51 -10.76 18.06
CA ALA A 586 21.98 -9.43 17.74
C ALA A 586 20.45 -9.42 17.86
N LEU A 587 19.78 -10.42 17.28
CA LEU A 587 18.33 -10.58 17.35
C LEU A 587 17.82 -10.67 18.81
N ASP A 588 18.50 -11.43 19.68
CA ASP A 588 18.11 -11.54 21.10
C ASP A 588 18.18 -10.21 21.83
N ARG A 589 19.26 -9.44 21.64
CA ARG A 589 19.40 -8.12 22.27
C ARG A 589 18.31 -7.17 21.83
N GLU A 590 18.01 -7.14 20.53
CA GLU A 590 17.03 -6.20 19.98
C GLU A 590 15.60 -6.57 20.39
N ILE A 591 15.24 -7.86 20.33
CA ILE A 591 13.93 -8.34 20.77
C ILE A 591 13.74 -8.10 22.27
N ALA A 592 14.76 -8.37 23.10
CA ALA A 592 14.71 -8.11 24.53
C ALA A 592 14.47 -6.62 24.82
N ALA A 593 15.17 -5.73 24.11
CA ALA A 593 15.01 -4.29 24.27
C ALA A 593 13.58 -3.81 23.96
N VAL A 594 12.97 -4.29 22.88
CA VAL A 594 11.58 -3.91 22.53
C VAL A 594 10.55 -4.55 23.46
N GLN A 595 10.80 -5.76 23.98
CA GLN A 595 9.93 -6.40 24.97
C GLN A 595 9.97 -5.66 26.33
N ASP A 596 11.16 -5.25 26.78
CA ASP A 596 11.32 -4.43 27.98
C ASP A 596 10.63 -3.08 27.82
N ALA A 597 10.76 -2.44 26.65
CA ALA A 597 10.05 -1.22 26.33
C ALA A 597 8.53 -1.42 26.36
N ALA A 598 8.01 -2.49 25.73
CA ALA A 598 6.59 -2.81 25.74
C ALA A 598 6.05 -3.09 27.15
N ALA A 599 6.83 -3.77 28.00
CA ALA A 599 6.49 -3.98 29.40
C ALA A 599 6.40 -2.65 30.17
N ALA A 600 7.37 -1.75 29.99
CA ALA A 600 7.34 -0.42 30.60
C ALA A 600 6.16 0.43 30.11
N LEU A 601 5.82 0.34 28.82
CA LEU A 601 4.68 1.06 28.24
C LEU A 601 3.32 0.56 28.75
N THR A 602 3.22 -0.75 29.04
CA THR A 602 1.99 -1.35 29.58
C THR A 602 1.64 -0.76 30.95
N ALA A 603 2.64 -0.41 31.77
CA ALA A 603 2.41 0.24 33.07
C ALA A 603 1.69 1.59 32.95
N PHE A 604 1.85 2.32 31.84
CA PHE A 604 1.10 3.55 31.57
C PHE A 604 -0.32 3.28 31.06
N ALA A 605 -0.51 2.17 30.35
CA ALA A 605 -1.81 1.75 29.82
C ALA A 605 -2.80 1.38 30.95
N ASP A 606 -2.32 0.79 32.03
CA ASP A 606 -3.14 0.30 33.15
C ASP A 606 -3.58 1.42 34.15
N THR A 607 -3.38 2.69 33.81
CA THR A 607 -3.75 3.83 34.66
C THR A 607 -5.22 4.23 34.51
N ALA A 608 -5.78 4.92 35.51
CA ALA A 608 -7.19 5.35 35.50
C ALA A 608 -7.51 6.37 34.37
N GLU A 609 -6.50 7.13 33.94
CA GLU A 609 -6.56 8.08 32.83
C GLU A 609 -5.42 7.75 31.85
N PRO A 610 -5.61 6.77 30.95
CA PRO A 610 -4.53 6.29 30.10
C PRO A 610 -4.10 7.35 29.07
N PRO A 611 -2.78 7.51 28.85
CA PRO A 611 -2.26 8.50 27.91
C PRO A 611 -2.57 8.14 26.45
N MET A 612 -2.39 9.11 25.56
CA MET A 612 -2.18 8.82 24.13
C MET A 612 -0.81 8.18 23.91
N PHE A 613 -0.71 7.15 23.07
CA PHE A 613 0.56 6.53 22.70
C PHE A 613 0.97 6.95 21.29
N LEU A 614 2.20 7.44 21.14
CA LEU A 614 2.82 7.80 19.86
C LEU A 614 4.01 6.88 19.61
N PHE A 615 3.93 6.03 18.59
CA PHE A 615 5.01 5.11 18.21
C PHE A 615 5.68 5.56 16.92
N VAL A 616 7.01 5.50 16.92
CA VAL A 616 7.80 5.53 15.69
C VAL A 616 8.59 4.23 15.60
N THR A 617 8.24 3.42 14.61
CA THR A 617 8.86 2.14 14.26
C THR A 617 9.54 2.23 12.90
N SER A 618 10.16 1.16 12.44
CA SER A 618 10.88 1.07 11.17
C SER A 618 10.00 0.49 10.06
N ALA A 619 10.05 1.10 8.88
CA ALA A 619 9.41 0.57 7.67
C ALA A 619 9.96 -0.81 7.26
N ALA A 620 11.14 -1.20 7.76
CA ALA A 620 11.74 -2.50 7.51
C ALA A 620 10.88 -3.67 8.01
N ALA A 621 10.06 -3.47 9.06
CA ALA A 621 9.13 -4.48 9.55
C ALA A 621 8.11 -4.93 8.49
N ALA A 622 7.73 -4.04 7.57
CA ALA A 622 6.73 -4.30 6.53
C ALA A 622 7.35 -4.53 5.14
N LEU A 623 8.50 -3.90 4.88
CA LEU A 623 9.12 -3.89 3.56
C LEU A 623 10.33 -4.82 3.47
N GLY A 624 11.04 -5.07 4.57
CA GLY A 624 12.31 -5.79 4.63
C GLY A 624 13.51 -4.85 4.61
N GLY A 625 14.66 -5.35 4.19
CA GLY A 625 15.87 -4.54 3.98
C GLY A 625 17.13 -5.29 4.37
N ALA A 626 18.12 -5.26 3.48
CA ALA A 626 19.38 -5.96 3.69
C ALA A 626 20.11 -5.43 4.93
N GLY A 627 20.60 -6.34 5.78
CA GLY A 627 21.30 -6.07 7.04
C GLY A 627 20.39 -5.62 8.18
N LEU A 628 19.07 -5.82 8.09
CA LEU A 628 18.10 -5.46 9.14
C LEU A 628 17.44 -6.70 9.77
N GLY A 629 18.17 -7.82 9.81
CA GLY A 629 17.66 -9.11 10.28
C GLY A 629 17.30 -9.17 11.77
N ASP A 630 17.87 -8.28 12.58
CA ASP A 630 17.56 -8.07 13.99
C ASP A 630 16.48 -7.00 14.20
N GLN A 631 16.58 -5.89 13.47
CA GLN A 631 15.66 -4.75 13.56
C GLN A 631 14.26 -5.07 13.02
N ALA A 632 14.14 -5.61 11.81
CA ALA A 632 12.82 -5.81 11.19
C ALA A 632 11.88 -6.70 12.05
N PRO A 633 12.32 -7.82 12.63
CA PRO A 633 11.53 -8.58 13.60
C PRO A 633 11.09 -7.74 14.81
N ALA A 634 12.03 -7.04 15.47
CA ALA A 634 11.75 -6.28 16.68
C ALA A 634 10.75 -5.14 16.44
N HIS A 635 10.82 -4.49 15.29
CA HIS A 635 9.86 -3.44 14.93
C HIS A 635 8.50 -4.02 14.52
N ALA A 636 8.44 -5.22 13.92
CA ALA A 636 7.18 -5.93 13.69
C ALA A 636 6.48 -6.32 15.01
N TYR A 637 7.25 -6.67 16.04
CA TYR A 637 6.73 -6.85 17.40
C TYR A 637 6.10 -5.56 17.94
N LEU A 638 6.78 -4.41 17.79
CA LEU A 638 6.25 -3.12 18.24
C LEU A 638 4.97 -2.71 17.50
N ASP A 639 4.88 -2.97 16.20
CA ASP A 639 3.68 -2.70 15.41
C ASP A 639 2.48 -3.55 15.89
N ALA A 640 2.71 -4.83 16.19
CA ALA A 640 1.70 -5.71 16.79
C ALA A 640 1.32 -5.28 18.21
N PHE A 641 2.30 -4.84 19.02
CA PHE A 641 2.04 -4.28 20.35
C PHE A 641 1.19 -3.00 20.29
N ALA A 642 1.48 -2.10 19.36
CA ALA A 642 0.67 -0.90 19.11
C ALA A 642 -0.77 -1.26 18.68
N ALA A 643 -0.94 -2.30 17.86
CA ALA A 643 -2.27 -2.82 17.51
C ALA A 643 -3.02 -3.36 18.75
N ARG A 644 -2.32 -4.04 19.66
CA ARG A 644 -2.90 -4.52 20.93
C ARG A 644 -3.37 -3.39 21.84
N LEU A 645 -2.60 -2.32 21.94
CA LEU A 645 -3.03 -1.14 22.70
C LEU A 645 -4.31 -0.51 22.09
N ARG A 646 -4.43 -0.45 20.76
CA ARG A 646 -5.65 0.06 20.11
C ARG A 646 -6.87 -0.78 20.44
N GLU A 647 -6.75 -2.11 20.38
CA GLU A 647 -7.86 -3.00 20.72
C GLU A 647 -8.28 -2.89 22.20
N GLY A 648 -7.32 -2.62 23.08
CA GLY A 648 -7.57 -2.28 24.48
C GLY A 648 -8.31 -0.96 24.71
N GLY A 649 -8.64 -0.22 23.65
CA GLY A 649 -9.34 1.07 23.71
C GLY A 649 -8.42 2.28 23.91
N HIS A 650 -7.09 2.09 23.85
CA HIS A 650 -6.15 3.20 23.97
C HIS A 650 -6.05 4.00 22.67
N THR A 651 -5.79 5.31 22.81
CA THR A 651 -5.54 6.17 21.64
C THR A 651 -4.09 6.00 21.19
N VAL A 652 -3.88 5.40 20.02
CA VAL A 652 -2.53 5.08 19.52
C VAL A 652 -2.32 5.60 18.11
N ALA A 653 -1.31 6.46 17.95
CA ALA A 653 -0.75 6.83 16.66
C ALA A 653 0.56 6.05 16.44
N SER A 654 0.76 5.51 15.25
CA SER A 654 2.04 4.89 14.91
C SER A 654 2.45 5.22 13.48
N ILE A 655 3.74 5.44 13.28
CA ILE A 655 4.34 5.51 11.96
C ILE A 655 5.50 4.53 11.86
N ALA A 656 5.61 3.84 10.72
CA ALA A 656 6.75 3.02 10.36
C ALA A 656 7.59 3.79 9.34
N VAL A 657 8.80 4.21 9.71
CA VAL A 657 9.60 5.16 8.95
C VAL A 657 10.76 4.46 8.27
N GLY A 658 11.02 4.82 7.01
CA GLY A 658 12.26 4.48 6.33
C GLY A 658 13.47 5.19 6.96
N PRO A 659 14.65 5.05 6.35
CA PRO A 659 15.87 5.68 6.85
C PRO A 659 15.68 7.20 6.95
N THR A 660 16.07 7.80 8.08
CA THR A 660 15.92 9.24 8.28
C THR A 660 17.26 9.96 8.20
N GLY A 661 17.26 11.19 7.70
CA GLY A 661 18.45 12.03 7.64
C GLY A 661 18.20 13.30 6.84
N GLU A 662 18.94 14.35 7.12
CA GLU A 662 18.87 15.56 6.33
C GLU A 662 19.61 15.37 4.99
N PRO A 663 19.02 15.78 3.86
CA PRO A 663 19.67 15.67 2.56
C PRO A 663 20.86 16.63 2.51
N GLU A 664 22.07 16.08 2.53
CA GLU A 664 23.32 16.83 2.34
C GLU A 664 23.44 17.24 0.85
N PRO A 665 23.40 18.53 0.50
CA PRO A 665 23.42 19.00 -0.89
C PRO A 665 24.76 18.75 -1.61
N SER A 666 25.83 18.40 -0.88
CA SER A 666 27.17 18.10 -1.42
C SER A 666 27.68 16.70 -1.08
N ALA A 667 26.86 15.85 -0.44
CA ALA A 667 27.22 14.45 -0.24
C ALA A 667 27.36 13.79 -1.61
N ALA A 668 28.57 13.36 -1.96
CA ALA A 668 28.77 12.50 -3.12
C ALA A 668 27.81 11.30 -2.97
N PRO A 669 27.25 10.76 -4.06
CA PRO A 669 26.43 9.55 -3.97
C PRO A 669 27.15 8.44 -3.22
N GLU A 670 28.48 8.45 -3.09
CA GLU A 670 29.37 7.55 -2.33
C GLU A 670 29.37 7.70 -0.78
N THR A 671 28.76 8.74 -0.18
CA THR A 671 28.67 8.89 1.29
C THR A 671 27.38 8.40 1.94
N ALA A 672 26.32 8.13 1.18
CA ALA A 672 25.13 7.43 1.68
C ALA A 672 25.43 5.98 2.17
N ASP A 673 24.56 5.39 2.97
CA ASP A 673 24.73 4.00 3.38
C ASP A 673 24.56 3.06 2.15
N PRO A 674 25.55 2.21 1.83
CA PRO A 674 25.50 1.31 0.68
C PRO A 674 24.30 0.36 0.69
N ALA A 675 23.81 -0.07 1.84
CA ALA A 675 22.63 -0.94 1.91
C ALA A 675 21.33 -0.17 1.59
N LEU A 676 21.22 1.11 1.99
CA LEU A 676 20.08 1.96 1.61
C LEU A 676 20.07 2.23 0.10
N ARG A 677 21.25 2.40 -0.49
CA ARG A 677 21.43 2.53 -1.94
C ARG A 677 21.09 1.26 -2.72
N GLU A 678 21.43 0.10 -2.17
CA GLU A 678 21.13 -1.21 -2.76
C GLU A 678 19.62 -1.45 -2.77
N TRP A 679 18.92 -1.00 -1.74
CA TRP A 679 17.49 -1.18 -1.57
C TRP A 679 16.61 -0.10 -2.23
N GLY A 680 17.22 0.93 -2.83
CA GLY A 680 16.52 2.02 -3.51
C GLY A 680 15.82 3.02 -2.58
N MET A 681 16.11 2.99 -1.29
CA MET A 681 15.58 3.95 -0.32
C MET A 681 16.48 5.18 -0.18
N ARG A 682 15.85 6.34 -0.04
CA ARG A 682 16.49 7.62 0.23
C ARG A 682 16.24 8.03 1.67
N ALA A 683 17.17 8.80 2.23
CA ALA A 683 16.99 9.37 3.56
C ALA A 683 15.80 10.34 3.57
N LEU A 684 14.83 10.05 4.42
CA LEU A 684 13.67 10.88 4.66
C LEU A 684 14.05 12.02 5.64
N PRO A 685 13.83 13.30 5.29
CA PRO A 685 14.11 14.40 6.20
C PRO A 685 13.32 14.24 7.50
N THR A 686 13.95 14.47 8.65
CA THR A 686 13.37 14.19 9.97
C THR A 686 12.06 14.98 10.18
N GLY A 687 12.00 16.22 9.69
CA GLY A 687 10.79 17.03 9.74
C GLY A 687 9.60 16.43 8.97
N GLN A 688 9.84 15.63 7.92
CA GLN A 688 8.77 14.94 7.19
C GLN A 688 8.24 13.74 7.97
N ALA A 689 9.10 12.98 8.63
CA ALA A 689 8.69 11.89 9.52
C ALA A 689 7.81 12.42 10.66
N VAL A 690 8.19 13.52 11.31
CA VAL A 690 7.38 14.15 12.39
C VAL A 690 6.06 14.70 11.85
N ALA A 691 6.04 15.26 10.64
CA ALA A 691 4.79 15.70 10.01
C ALA A 691 3.83 14.53 9.78
N ALA A 692 4.34 13.37 9.38
CA ALA A 692 3.54 12.15 9.25
C ALA A 692 3.08 11.60 10.60
N LEU A 693 3.90 11.69 11.66
CA LEU A 693 3.48 11.34 13.02
C LEU A 693 2.31 12.22 13.48
N ARG A 694 2.39 13.54 13.26
CA ARG A 694 1.31 14.48 13.55
C ARG A 694 0.02 14.12 12.80
N GLN A 695 0.14 13.72 11.53
CA GLN A 695 -1.00 13.27 10.74
C GLN A 695 -1.59 11.96 11.28
N ALA A 696 -0.76 10.98 11.64
CA ALA A 696 -1.20 9.72 12.24
C ALA A 696 -1.94 9.96 13.57
N ALA A 697 -1.45 10.91 14.39
CA ALA A 697 -2.10 11.29 15.64
C ALA A 697 -3.49 11.91 15.46
N GLY A 698 -3.72 12.65 14.37
CA GLY A 698 -5.05 13.19 14.06
C GLY A 698 -6.00 12.17 13.42
N ALA A 699 -5.48 11.19 12.67
CA ALA A 699 -6.29 10.25 11.89
C ALA A 699 -6.54 8.88 12.57
N GLY A 700 -5.76 8.54 13.61
CA GLY A 700 -5.90 7.28 14.36
C GLY A 700 -5.54 6.00 13.58
N SER A 701 -4.86 6.13 12.43
CA SER A 701 -4.49 5.00 11.57
C SER A 701 -2.97 4.93 11.36
N PRO A 702 -2.36 3.73 11.37
CA PRO A 702 -0.93 3.58 11.09
C PRO A 702 -0.58 4.06 9.67
N LEU A 703 0.63 4.61 9.54
CA LEU A 703 1.20 5.05 8.27
C LEU A 703 2.60 4.47 8.09
N LEU A 704 2.92 4.05 6.88
CA LEU A 704 4.30 3.77 6.47
C LEU A 704 4.83 5.00 5.73
N VAL A 705 6.03 5.46 6.07
CA VAL A 705 6.62 6.68 5.51
C VAL A 705 8.04 6.39 5.05
N ALA A 706 8.26 6.30 3.74
CA ALA A 706 9.57 6.02 3.17
C ALA A 706 9.73 6.75 1.83
N ASP A 707 10.92 7.32 1.58
CA ASP A 707 11.27 7.85 0.26
C ASP A 707 11.91 6.72 -0.55
N ILE A 708 11.16 6.18 -1.52
CA ILE A 708 11.54 5.00 -2.30
C ILE A 708 11.68 5.41 -3.76
N ASP A 709 12.88 5.20 -4.30
CA ASP A 709 13.16 5.27 -5.73
C ASP A 709 12.83 3.91 -6.37
N TRP A 710 11.57 3.76 -6.80
CA TRP A 710 11.08 2.52 -7.38
C TRP A 710 11.80 2.10 -8.66
N GLU A 711 12.28 3.06 -9.47
CA GLU A 711 13.05 2.75 -10.67
C GLU A 711 14.39 2.11 -10.31
N ARG A 712 15.10 2.70 -9.34
CA ARG A 712 16.37 2.17 -8.86
C ARG A 712 16.20 0.84 -8.11
N ALA A 713 15.18 0.72 -7.27
CA ALA A 713 14.88 -0.50 -6.54
C ALA A 713 14.59 -1.69 -7.48
N LEU A 714 13.96 -1.43 -8.63
CA LEU A 714 13.62 -2.48 -9.60
C LEU A 714 14.73 -2.76 -10.61
N SER A 715 15.50 -1.75 -11.03
CA SER A 715 16.54 -1.91 -12.06
C SER A 715 17.73 -2.78 -11.62
N ARG A 716 17.85 -3.07 -10.32
CA ARG A 716 18.98 -3.79 -9.72
C ARG A 716 18.71 -5.25 -9.39
N ARG A 717 17.47 -5.72 -9.52
CA ARG A 717 17.17 -7.15 -9.40
C ARG A 717 17.60 -7.81 -10.71
N ASP A 718 18.58 -8.73 -10.64
CA ASP A 718 19.16 -9.46 -11.78
C ASP A 718 18.11 -10.30 -12.53
N GLY A 719 17.20 -9.65 -13.26
CA GLY A 719 16.08 -10.28 -13.97
C GLY A 719 14.96 -10.84 -13.06
N ALA A 720 15.12 -10.83 -11.73
CA ALA A 720 14.11 -11.34 -10.80
C ALA A 720 12.87 -10.42 -10.76
N PRO A 721 11.65 -10.99 -10.82
CA PRO A 721 10.43 -10.19 -10.82
C PRO A 721 10.28 -9.37 -9.52
N PRO A 722 9.60 -8.21 -9.57
CA PRO A 722 9.24 -7.49 -8.37
C PRO A 722 8.39 -8.35 -7.43
N ARG A 723 8.60 -8.14 -6.14
CA ARG A 723 7.74 -8.70 -5.09
C ARG A 723 6.29 -8.33 -5.33
N ARG A 724 5.39 -9.29 -5.05
CA ARG A 724 3.95 -9.13 -5.29
C ARG A 724 3.34 -8.08 -4.37
N LEU A 725 3.97 -7.85 -3.21
CA LEU A 725 3.66 -6.73 -2.31
C LEU A 725 3.61 -5.36 -3.03
N PHE A 726 4.49 -5.11 -4.00
CA PHE A 726 4.63 -3.80 -4.66
C PHE A 726 3.78 -3.64 -5.92
N HIS A 727 2.98 -4.65 -6.29
CA HIS A 727 2.28 -4.69 -7.57
C HIS A 727 1.22 -3.59 -7.73
N GLU A 728 0.71 -3.00 -6.64
CA GLU A 728 -0.24 -1.88 -6.71
C GLU A 728 0.43 -0.51 -6.86
N ILE A 729 1.76 -0.44 -6.76
CA ILE A 729 2.50 0.81 -6.92
C ILE A 729 2.54 1.19 -8.42
N PRO A 730 2.05 2.38 -8.81
CA PRO A 730 1.95 2.78 -10.22
C PRO A 730 3.26 2.69 -11.00
N GLU A 731 4.37 3.09 -10.38
CA GLU A 731 5.71 3.06 -10.96
C GLU A 731 6.15 1.62 -11.22
N VAL A 732 5.91 0.72 -10.26
CA VAL A 732 6.21 -0.71 -10.38
C VAL A 732 5.42 -1.34 -11.53
N ARG A 733 4.12 -1.03 -11.65
CA ARG A 733 3.29 -1.51 -12.76
C ARG A 733 3.77 -1.01 -14.12
N ARG A 734 4.20 0.26 -14.19
CA ARG A 734 4.72 0.88 -15.41
C ARG A 734 6.02 0.19 -15.87
N ILE A 735 6.89 -0.14 -14.93
CA ILE A 735 8.19 -0.77 -15.19
C ILE A 735 8.02 -2.28 -15.50
N ALA A 736 7.17 -2.97 -14.75
CA ALA A 736 6.93 -4.42 -14.92
C ALA A 736 6.05 -4.75 -16.14
N GLY A 737 5.22 -3.81 -16.61
CA GLY A 737 4.24 -4.02 -17.68
C GLY A 737 2.97 -4.76 -17.20
N PRO A 738 1.92 -4.83 -18.04
CA PRO A 738 0.63 -5.43 -17.67
C PRO A 738 0.67 -6.96 -17.44
N ASP A 739 1.73 -7.65 -17.87
CA ASP A 739 1.89 -9.12 -17.77
C ASP A 739 3.06 -9.52 -16.84
N GLY A 740 3.13 -8.94 -15.64
CA GLY A 740 4.17 -9.18 -14.62
C GLY A 740 4.22 -10.61 -14.00
N ASP A 741 3.63 -11.59 -14.64
CA ASP A 741 3.66 -13.01 -14.25
C ASP A 741 4.70 -13.78 -15.08
N GLY A 742 5.98 -13.71 -14.68
CA GLY A 742 7.04 -14.69 -15.03
C GLY A 742 7.34 -14.98 -16.51
N GLY A 743 6.55 -14.44 -17.44
CA GLY A 743 6.53 -14.78 -18.86
C GLY A 743 7.20 -13.73 -19.72
N ALA A 744 7.71 -12.62 -19.16
CA ALA A 744 8.28 -11.54 -19.95
C ALA A 744 9.61 -11.91 -20.63
N ALA A 745 10.47 -12.73 -20.01
CA ALA A 745 11.71 -13.21 -20.64
C ALA A 745 11.42 -14.30 -21.69
N ALA A 746 10.63 -15.31 -21.31
CA ALA A 746 10.18 -16.36 -22.22
C ALA A 746 9.34 -15.82 -23.39
N GLY A 747 8.50 -14.82 -23.13
CA GLY A 747 7.63 -14.13 -24.08
C GLY A 747 8.39 -13.20 -25.02
N ARG A 748 9.38 -12.42 -24.54
CA ARG A 748 10.27 -11.63 -25.40
C ARG A 748 11.14 -12.52 -26.28
N ALA A 749 11.67 -13.62 -25.74
CA ALA A 749 12.41 -14.60 -26.52
C ALA A 749 11.51 -15.34 -27.54
N ALA A 750 10.27 -15.69 -27.17
CA ALA A 750 9.30 -16.30 -28.08
C ALA A 750 8.83 -15.33 -29.17
N GLU A 751 8.65 -14.04 -28.84
CA GLU A 751 8.34 -12.95 -29.77
C GLU A 751 9.47 -12.75 -30.78
N LEU A 752 10.72 -12.67 -30.31
CA LEU A 752 11.90 -12.56 -31.16
C LEU A 752 12.05 -13.80 -32.04
N ARG A 753 11.90 -15.01 -31.49
CA ARG A 753 11.89 -16.26 -32.29
C ARG A 753 10.80 -16.26 -33.35
N ARG A 754 9.57 -15.81 -33.05
CA ARG A 754 8.50 -15.63 -34.05
C ARG A 754 8.88 -14.64 -35.15
N ARG A 755 9.53 -13.52 -34.79
CA ARG A 755 9.95 -12.50 -35.76
C ARG A 755 11.13 -12.96 -36.62
N LEU A 756 11.99 -13.84 -36.11
CA LEU A 756 13.12 -14.41 -36.86
C LEU A 756 12.72 -15.67 -37.65
N ALA A 757 11.62 -16.33 -37.29
CA ALA A 757 11.08 -17.49 -38.00
C ALA A 757 10.63 -17.12 -39.43
N GLY A 758 11.19 -17.81 -40.42
CA GLY A 758 10.87 -17.58 -41.84
C GLY A 758 11.55 -16.37 -42.49
N VAL A 759 12.40 -15.64 -41.75
CA VAL A 759 13.20 -14.53 -42.28
C VAL A 759 14.49 -15.06 -42.92
N PRO A 760 14.88 -14.58 -44.13
CA PRO A 760 16.14 -14.94 -44.77
C PRO A 760 17.35 -14.65 -43.88
N GLU A 761 18.39 -15.47 -43.96
CA GLU A 761 19.58 -15.42 -43.10
C GLU A 761 20.21 -14.02 -43.00
N ALA A 762 20.36 -13.33 -44.12
CA ALA A 762 20.94 -11.99 -44.18
C ALA A 762 20.08 -10.92 -43.47
N GLU A 763 18.75 -11.10 -43.44
CA GLU A 763 17.83 -10.18 -42.76
C GLU A 763 17.72 -10.52 -41.27
N ARG A 764 17.88 -11.81 -40.90
CA ARG A 764 18.00 -12.27 -39.51
C ARG A 764 19.24 -11.70 -38.81
N GLU A 765 20.39 -11.77 -39.47
CA GLU A 765 21.64 -11.20 -38.95
C GLU A 765 21.53 -9.68 -38.75
N ARG A 766 20.86 -8.96 -39.67
CA ARG A 766 20.63 -7.52 -39.54
C ARG A 766 19.76 -7.15 -38.33
N LEU A 767 18.72 -7.94 -38.04
CA LEU A 767 17.87 -7.75 -36.87
C LEU A 767 18.61 -8.05 -35.56
N LEU A 768 19.47 -9.07 -35.57
CA LEU A 768 20.33 -9.40 -34.43
C LEU A 768 21.41 -8.33 -34.20
N LEU A 769 21.95 -7.73 -35.26
CA LEU A 769 22.89 -6.62 -35.15
C LEU A 769 22.26 -5.40 -34.47
N ASP A 770 21.07 -5.00 -34.87
CA ASP A 770 20.31 -3.90 -34.23
C ASP A 770 19.99 -4.19 -32.75
N LEU A 771 19.70 -5.45 -32.41
CA LEU A 771 19.57 -5.88 -31.02
C LEU A 771 20.87 -5.71 -30.23
N VAL A 772 22.00 -6.20 -30.77
CA VAL A 772 23.31 -6.11 -30.13
C VAL A 772 23.74 -4.66 -29.95
N HIS A 773 23.53 -3.79 -30.94
CA HIS A 773 23.84 -2.36 -30.84
C HIS A 773 23.10 -1.68 -29.70
N ARG A 774 21.78 -1.86 -29.61
CA ARG A 774 21.00 -1.27 -28.52
C ARG A 774 21.46 -1.74 -27.14
N ARG A 775 21.76 -3.04 -27.01
CA ARG A 775 22.19 -3.61 -25.72
C ARG A 775 23.60 -3.18 -25.35
N ALA A 776 24.54 -3.16 -26.31
CA ALA A 776 25.89 -2.67 -26.11
C ALA A 776 25.91 -1.18 -25.72
N ALA A 777 25.14 -0.34 -26.42
CA ALA A 777 25.03 1.08 -26.10
C ALA A 777 24.50 1.33 -24.69
N THR A 778 23.49 0.57 -24.25
CA THR A 778 22.95 0.68 -22.89
C THR A 778 23.97 0.28 -21.82
N VAL A 779 24.68 -0.83 -22.01
CA VAL A 779 25.66 -1.34 -21.05
C VAL A 779 26.90 -0.44 -20.96
N LEU A 780 27.32 0.14 -22.08
CA LEU A 780 28.48 1.03 -22.14
C LEU A 780 28.14 2.49 -21.82
N GLY A 781 26.86 2.81 -21.54
CA GLY A 781 26.43 4.14 -21.13
C GLY A 781 26.31 5.18 -22.25
N PHE A 782 26.15 4.75 -23.50
CA PHE A 782 25.89 5.64 -24.63
C PHE A 782 24.41 6.05 -24.70
N GLY A 783 24.16 7.29 -25.14
CA GLY A 783 22.81 7.84 -25.23
C GLY A 783 21.98 7.27 -26.39
N SER A 784 22.64 6.68 -27.39
CA SER A 784 22.00 6.06 -28.55
C SER A 784 22.77 4.86 -29.10
N ALA A 785 22.06 3.98 -29.81
CA ALA A 785 22.66 2.80 -30.44
C ALA A 785 23.56 3.15 -31.64
N ASP A 786 23.33 4.28 -32.30
CA ASP A 786 24.09 4.75 -33.47
C ASP A 786 25.53 5.19 -33.13
N GLU A 787 25.82 5.39 -31.84
CA GLU A 787 27.15 5.74 -31.33
C GLU A 787 28.12 4.53 -31.31
N VAL A 788 27.60 3.30 -31.41
CA VAL A 788 28.40 2.07 -31.46
C VAL A 788 28.37 1.51 -32.88
N LYS A 789 29.49 1.58 -33.63
CA LYS A 789 29.50 1.07 -35.01
C LYS A 789 29.59 -0.47 -35.05
N PRO A 790 29.10 -1.12 -36.12
CA PRO A 790 29.07 -2.59 -36.23
C PRO A 790 30.41 -3.29 -35.95
N ASP A 791 31.52 -2.68 -36.38
CA ASP A 791 32.85 -3.26 -36.28
C ASP A 791 33.73 -2.57 -35.23
N ASP A 792 33.15 -1.72 -34.37
CA ASP A 792 33.89 -1.13 -33.26
C ASP A 792 34.23 -2.22 -32.24
N SER A 793 35.49 -2.20 -31.80
CA SER A 793 35.97 -3.05 -30.72
C SER A 793 35.30 -2.63 -29.42
N LEU A 794 34.45 -3.50 -28.89
CA LEU A 794 33.75 -3.24 -27.62
C LEU A 794 34.75 -3.11 -26.46
N LEU A 795 35.89 -3.78 -26.53
CA LEU A 795 36.98 -3.66 -25.55
C LEU A 795 37.53 -2.24 -25.48
N ASP A 796 37.71 -1.61 -26.65
CA ASP A 796 38.22 -0.23 -26.74
C ASP A 796 37.15 0.80 -26.30
N LEU A 797 35.87 0.43 -26.38
CA LEU A 797 34.73 1.22 -25.90
C LEU A 797 34.41 1.00 -24.41
N GLY A 798 35.21 0.22 -23.68
CA GLY A 798 35.08 0.05 -22.23
C GLY A 798 34.46 -1.28 -21.78
N LEU A 799 34.38 -2.29 -22.65
CA LEU A 799 33.94 -3.63 -22.27
C LEU A 799 34.97 -4.29 -21.32
N SER A 800 34.63 -4.33 -20.04
CA SER A 800 35.29 -5.06 -18.95
C SER A 800 34.61 -6.41 -18.66
N SER A 801 35.20 -7.22 -17.77
CA SER A 801 34.60 -8.50 -17.33
C SER A 801 33.20 -8.33 -16.72
N PHE A 802 32.96 -7.21 -16.04
CA PHE A 802 31.66 -6.90 -15.44
C PHE A 802 30.62 -6.54 -16.52
N THR A 803 30.96 -5.62 -17.42
CA THR A 803 30.06 -5.21 -18.52
C THR A 803 29.85 -6.33 -19.55
N ALA A 804 30.82 -7.25 -19.71
CA ALA A 804 30.64 -8.44 -20.55
C ALA A 804 29.65 -9.43 -19.95
N LEU A 805 29.66 -9.61 -18.62
CA LEU A 805 28.65 -10.38 -17.91
C LEU A 805 27.27 -9.73 -18.08
N GLU A 806 27.15 -8.42 -17.84
CA GLU A 806 25.90 -7.70 -18.00
C GLU A 806 25.35 -7.75 -19.44
N LEU A 807 26.21 -7.59 -20.46
CA LEU A 807 25.83 -7.73 -21.86
C LEU A 807 25.40 -9.16 -22.20
N SER A 808 26.10 -10.18 -21.66
CA SER A 808 25.73 -11.59 -21.86
C SER A 808 24.36 -11.92 -21.28
N THR A 809 24.06 -11.45 -20.06
CA THR A 809 22.76 -11.62 -19.40
C THR A 809 21.64 -10.95 -20.20
N ARG A 810 21.83 -9.68 -20.60
CA ARG A 810 20.82 -8.92 -21.36
C ARG A 810 20.56 -9.50 -22.75
N LEU A 811 21.58 -10.06 -23.41
CA LEU A 811 21.40 -10.76 -24.68
C LEU A 811 20.72 -12.12 -24.47
N ALA A 812 21.05 -12.87 -23.42
CA ALA A 812 20.42 -14.14 -23.07
C ALA A 812 18.93 -13.96 -22.79
N GLU A 813 18.54 -12.92 -22.06
CA GLU A 813 17.14 -12.56 -21.81
C GLU A 813 16.37 -12.20 -23.10
N ALA A 814 17.00 -11.45 -24.01
CA ALA A 814 16.34 -11.01 -25.23
C ALA A 814 16.20 -12.14 -26.25
N THR A 815 17.14 -13.08 -26.28
CA THR A 815 17.21 -14.15 -27.28
C THR A 815 16.67 -15.49 -26.78
N GLY A 816 16.65 -15.70 -25.46
CA GLY A 816 16.40 -17.00 -24.85
C GLY A 816 17.49 -18.02 -25.13
N LEU A 817 18.71 -17.58 -25.47
CA LEU A 817 19.91 -18.40 -25.67
C LEU A 817 20.79 -18.36 -24.41
N GLN A 818 21.57 -19.41 -24.19
CA GLN A 818 22.61 -19.42 -23.15
C GLN A 818 23.87 -18.78 -23.71
N ILE A 819 24.21 -17.57 -23.23
CA ILE A 819 25.37 -16.80 -23.69
C ILE A 819 26.32 -16.64 -22.53
N SER A 820 27.54 -17.16 -22.67
CA SER A 820 28.57 -16.98 -21.64
C SER A 820 29.27 -15.62 -21.80
N PRO A 821 29.80 -15.03 -20.72
CA PRO A 821 30.65 -13.84 -20.81
C PRO A 821 31.88 -14.06 -21.70
N VAL A 822 32.40 -15.28 -21.75
CA VAL A 822 33.52 -15.67 -22.62
C VAL A 822 33.14 -15.50 -24.11
N ALA A 823 31.92 -15.88 -24.50
CA ALA A 823 31.45 -15.69 -25.87
C ALA A 823 31.36 -14.20 -26.26
N VAL A 824 31.10 -13.30 -25.29
CA VAL A 824 31.13 -11.84 -25.51
C VAL A 824 32.55 -11.34 -25.75
N PHE A 825 33.54 -11.90 -25.05
CA PHE A 825 34.95 -11.57 -25.28
C PHE A 825 35.49 -12.13 -26.60
N GLU A 826 35.11 -13.35 -26.97
CA GLU A 826 35.52 -13.96 -28.24
C GLU A 826 34.89 -13.26 -29.45
N ASN A 827 33.71 -12.65 -29.27
CA ASN A 827 32.98 -11.91 -30.29
C ASN A 827 32.88 -10.42 -29.95
N ALA A 828 34.03 -9.79 -29.65
CA ALA A 828 34.14 -8.43 -29.12
C ALA A 828 33.80 -7.28 -30.10
N THR A 829 32.97 -7.52 -31.11
CA THR A 829 32.37 -6.48 -31.98
C THR A 829 30.88 -6.77 -32.16
N PRO A 830 30.01 -5.76 -32.30
CA PRO A 830 28.59 -5.98 -32.54
C PRO A 830 28.28 -6.90 -33.72
N SER A 831 29.00 -6.76 -34.84
CA SER A 831 28.90 -7.63 -36.02
C SER A 831 29.27 -9.08 -35.73
N ALA A 832 30.34 -9.32 -34.97
CA ALA A 832 30.76 -10.67 -34.61
C ALA A 832 29.75 -11.33 -33.67
N MET A 833 29.24 -10.59 -32.68
CA MET A 833 28.22 -11.09 -31.76
C MET A 833 26.91 -11.39 -32.48
N ALA A 834 26.48 -10.55 -33.41
CA ALA A 834 25.28 -10.81 -34.22
C ALA A 834 25.41 -12.09 -35.05
N ARG A 835 26.58 -12.33 -35.65
CA ARG A 835 26.89 -13.59 -36.37
C ARG A 835 26.90 -14.81 -35.45
N PHE A 836 27.47 -14.68 -34.25
CA PHE A 836 27.46 -15.74 -33.24
C PHE A 836 26.00 -16.11 -32.87
N LEU A 837 25.16 -15.12 -32.55
CA LEU A 837 23.75 -15.35 -32.24
C LEU A 837 22.99 -15.96 -33.42
N ASN A 838 23.27 -15.54 -34.65
CA ASN A 838 22.66 -16.10 -35.85
C ASN A 838 22.99 -17.59 -36.01
N GLY A 839 24.24 -17.99 -35.74
CA GLY A 839 24.68 -19.38 -35.73
C GLY A 839 23.98 -20.23 -34.66
N GLU A 840 23.82 -19.68 -33.44
CA GLU A 840 23.12 -20.35 -32.35
C GLU A 840 21.62 -20.57 -32.66
N PHE A 841 20.95 -19.59 -33.27
CA PHE A 841 19.57 -19.76 -33.73
C PHE A 841 19.46 -20.80 -34.86
N ALA A 842 20.39 -20.81 -35.81
CA ALA A 842 20.41 -21.78 -36.90
C ALA A 842 20.68 -23.23 -36.41
N ALA A 843 21.48 -23.40 -35.35
CA ALA A 843 21.73 -24.68 -34.71
C ALA A 843 20.48 -25.23 -33.98
N GLN A 844 19.61 -24.35 -33.49
CA GLN A 844 18.33 -24.72 -32.86
C GLN A 844 17.19 -24.94 -33.89
N ASP A 845 17.26 -24.31 -35.06
CA ASP A 845 16.28 -24.39 -36.16
C ASP A 845 16.55 -25.51 -37.20
N GLY A 846 17.60 -26.31 -37.02
CA GLY A 846 17.94 -27.42 -37.93
C GLY A 846 16.82 -28.46 -38.05
N PRO A 847 16.71 -29.19 -39.18
CA PRO A 847 15.66 -30.18 -39.35
C PRO A 847 15.77 -31.22 -38.23
N ALA A 848 14.65 -31.46 -37.54
CA ALA A 848 14.49 -32.63 -36.68
C ALA A 848 14.93 -33.85 -37.49
N THR A 849 16.06 -34.44 -37.13
CA THR A 849 16.51 -35.71 -37.66
C THR A 849 15.38 -36.69 -37.40
N GLU A 850 14.72 -37.14 -38.47
CA GLU A 850 13.79 -38.24 -38.43
C GLU A 850 14.46 -39.38 -37.65
N ALA A 851 13.90 -39.74 -36.50
CA ALA A 851 14.07 -41.06 -35.92
C ALA A 851 13.33 -42.05 -36.84
N GLY A 852 13.91 -42.25 -38.03
CA GLY A 852 13.58 -43.32 -38.94
C GLY A 852 14.26 -44.59 -38.44
N ASP A 853 13.42 -45.55 -38.08
CA ASP A 853 13.60 -46.99 -38.16
C ASP A 853 15.00 -47.55 -37.86
N ALA A 854 15.11 -48.25 -36.72
CA ALA A 854 16.26 -49.08 -36.41
C ALA A 854 16.43 -50.19 -37.46
N PRO A 855 17.56 -50.27 -38.18
CA PRO A 855 17.98 -51.52 -38.78
C PRO A 855 18.80 -52.31 -37.75
N ASP A 856 18.37 -53.54 -37.55
CA ASP A 856 19.06 -54.61 -36.86
C ASP A 856 20.55 -54.68 -37.27
N SER A 857 21.46 -54.61 -36.29
CA SER A 857 22.89 -54.87 -36.50
C SER A 857 23.42 -55.78 -35.39
N ALA A 858 23.36 -57.08 -35.67
CA ALA A 858 24.26 -58.08 -35.10
C ALA A 858 25.69 -57.89 -35.65
N PRO A 859 26.73 -58.36 -34.92
CA PRO A 859 28.12 -57.88 -35.00
C PRO A 859 28.89 -58.41 -36.22
N PRO A 860 30.09 -57.85 -36.53
CA PRO A 860 30.74 -58.05 -37.83
C PRO A 860 31.49 -59.37 -37.86
N ASP A 861 31.36 -60.10 -38.98
CA ASP A 861 32.25 -61.21 -39.33
C ASP A 861 32.90 -60.96 -40.69
N LEU A 862 34.22 -61.09 -40.71
CA LEU A 862 35.12 -60.95 -41.85
C LEU A 862 35.04 -62.21 -42.76
N PRO A 863 35.47 -62.11 -44.03
CA PRO A 863 34.99 -62.98 -45.10
C PRO A 863 35.72 -64.32 -45.17
N ALA A 864 35.02 -65.37 -45.56
CA ALA A 864 35.59 -66.61 -46.04
C ALA A 864 35.45 -66.71 -47.57
N PRO A 865 36.47 -67.19 -48.30
CA PRO A 865 36.27 -67.78 -49.61
C PRO A 865 36.42 -69.32 -49.57
N ASP A 866 35.55 -69.94 -50.38
CA ASP A 866 35.63 -71.23 -51.05
C ASP A 866 35.74 -72.56 -50.27
N SER A 867 34.78 -73.44 -50.59
CA SER A 867 34.76 -74.89 -50.36
C SER A 867 35.93 -75.60 -51.12
N PRO A 868 36.32 -76.87 -50.83
CA PRO A 868 35.47 -77.95 -50.28
C PRO A 868 36.15 -79.02 -49.37
N THR A 869 35.32 -80.00 -48.99
CA THR A 869 35.60 -81.41 -48.59
C THR A 869 35.87 -81.80 -47.12
N ALA A 870 34.88 -82.56 -46.61
CA ALA A 870 34.97 -83.90 -46.01
C ALA A 870 35.16 -84.11 -44.49
N HIS A 871 34.26 -84.98 -43.99
CA HIS A 871 34.33 -85.92 -42.86
C HIS A 871 33.83 -85.53 -41.45
N ALA A 872 32.68 -86.16 -41.12
CA ALA A 872 32.36 -86.95 -39.92
C ALA A 872 32.04 -86.25 -38.58
N SER A 873 30.74 -86.31 -38.22
CA SER A 873 30.10 -86.83 -36.97
C SER A 873 30.97 -87.19 -35.74
N PRO A 874 30.39 -87.33 -34.50
CA PRO A 874 29.01 -87.05 -34.04
C PRO A 874 28.89 -86.43 -32.61
N THR A 875 27.62 -86.26 -32.17
CA THR A 875 27.06 -86.46 -30.80
C THR A 875 27.41 -85.50 -29.65
N ASN A 876 26.41 -84.78 -29.11
CA ASN A 876 25.56 -85.17 -27.96
C ASN A 876 24.97 -83.94 -27.22
N GLU A 877 23.63 -83.87 -27.19
CA GLU A 877 22.79 -83.86 -25.98
C GLU A 877 23.35 -83.28 -24.65
N VAL A 878 22.69 -82.23 -24.11
CA VAL A 878 21.82 -82.25 -22.90
C VAL A 878 21.77 -80.86 -22.21
N SER A 879 20.53 -80.46 -21.89
CA SER A 879 20.02 -79.41 -20.97
C SER A 879 20.06 -77.95 -21.40
#